data_AF-A0A432JE01-F1
#
_entry.id   AF-A0A432JE01-F1
#
_cell.length_a   1.000
_cell.length_b   1.000
_cell.length_c   1.000
_cell.angle_alpha   90.00
_cell.angle_beta   90.00
_cell.angle_gamma   90.00
#
_symmetry.space_group_name_H-M   'P 1'
#
loop_
_entity.id
_entity.type
_entity.pdbx_description
1 polymer ?
#
loop_
_entity_poly.entity_id
_entity_poly.type
_entity_poly.pdbx_seq_one_letter_code
_entity_poly.pdbx_strand_id
1 'polypeptide(L)'
;VAEVAEEASEEANDDAGDEDTESAPLEVPELEMDPIAIQAEIDAVADQLATEEGQLEEQHKAAINELEDLRVHKLIAETRYRELKEAYSEVFEANMGAEAILAILKTVNLEALKDKLVTEMHSTSGQRRKKAIKRLRVVESFRKSGNRVQDMILSVLPVLPPELRPMVQLDGGRFATSDLNDLYRRVINRNNRLKRLMSLGAPEIIIRNEKRMLQEAVDALIDNGRRGRPIQGSHNHKLKSLSDLLRGKQGRFRQNLLGKRVDYSGRSVIVVGPELKMDECGLPKRMALELFKPFVMHRLVILGIAPNIKNAKRMVERARGEVWDILEDVIKDRPVLLNRAPTLHRLGIQAFMPVLIEGNAIQIHPLVCSAFNADFDGDQMAVHVPLSRMAVLEAKELMLSTHNMLSPASGEPLVAPTLDMVMGCYYLTQIRETSTGAGSRFNDFDEARIAHASDLIDLHAPIHVREVRYFDGEWVETTLGRMIFNEILPERIGFQNILMDRNALKDLTTNLYRTLTNEQTAEVLDGVKDLGFHYATTSGITIAINDIQVSAKKFQVLEETTELVNGFEEQFLSGLISEEERYEKTVDAWTKASDRTTEFVEEELPNYGGIAVMAVSGAKGNISQIKQMAGMRGLMSNPKGRIIDLPIKSSFREGLTALEYFISTHGARKGLADTALRTADSGYLTRRLIDIAQEVIIFKEDCGTLDTFWVVPRPEDETAKTLPERVNGRLAAAPVAHPETGEIMVERNQMIDLAIGQAMVDAGIREVPVRSPLNCETHRGVCQSCYGMLPATGKLVVMGQAVGIIAAQSIGEPGTQLTMRTFHTGGIAGLDITSGLPRVEELFEARIPKGAAILADIDGTVELDADEEGRRLRLTSREEFREDYAVPDGGLILVDQGEEVEPGTVLATGTPALKGRKSKAAIKKAAEAAIEAAASGEGEPIEQVVANIGGRVEIDSGVISIVWDDVEVREHLILASSYMLVKDGDNVRAGDPLISGPLNPHDILHIRGKDDLQSYLVDQVQQVYQSQGVGIHDKHIEIILRQMLRRVQVESTGDSEYIPGQMVDKFQFQDQNDKVLAEGGEPTTAKPVLLGITRASLLTDSFLSAASFQETTRVLTQAAVSGAQDFLTGLKENVIIGRLIPARVEIPGMEELLKPQPAPAIAAVSPGGWLGA
;
A
#
# COMPACT_ATOMS: atom_id res chain seq x y z
N VAL A 1 -59.41 -31.01 32.53
CA VAL A 1 -58.12 -31.70 32.79
C VAL A 1 -57.64 -31.10 34.10
N ALA A 2 -57.95 -31.65 35.28
CA ALA A 2 -57.76 -33.04 35.74
C ALA A 2 -56.25 -33.36 35.84
N GLU A 3 -55.72 -33.92 36.93
CA GLU A 3 -56.34 -34.75 37.99
C GLU A 3 -55.88 -34.36 39.42
N VAL A 4 -56.66 -34.76 40.45
CA VAL A 4 -56.29 -35.47 41.72
C VAL A 4 -54.91 -35.13 42.36
N ALA A 5 -54.76 -34.59 43.58
CA ALA A 5 -55.11 -35.09 44.94
C ALA A 5 -54.25 -36.30 45.40
N GLU A 6 -54.21 -36.74 46.68
CA GLU A 6 -54.67 -36.15 47.96
C GLU A 6 -53.56 -35.23 48.56
N GLU A 7 -53.09 -35.15 49.82
CA GLU A 7 -53.33 -35.63 51.21
C GLU A 7 -52.46 -34.70 52.12
N ALA A 8 -52.54 -34.42 53.44
CA ALA A 8 -53.39 -34.67 54.63
C ALA A 8 -52.98 -33.57 55.69
N SER A 9 -53.52 -33.33 56.90
CA SER A 9 -54.72 -33.74 57.67
C SER A 9 -54.80 -32.88 58.97
N GLU A 10 -56.00 -32.41 59.36
CA GLU A 10 -56.61 -32.36 60.74
C GLU A 10 -55.85 -31.76 61.97
N GLU A 11 -56.48 -31.13 62.99
CA GLU A 11 -57.91 -30.93 63.32
C GLU A 11 -58.14 -29.72 64.24
N ALA A 12 -59.34 -29.09 64.17
CA ALA A 12 -60.12 -28.41 65.24
C ALA A 12 -60.91 -27.19 64.72
N ASN A 13 -62.25 -27.25 64.77
CA ASN A 13 -63.18 -26.16 64.45
C ASN A 13 -63.81 -25.57 65.73
N ASP A 14 -64.50 -24.42 65.56
CA ASP A 14 -65.90 -24.12 65.99
C ASP A 14 -66.05 -22.65 66.41
N ASP A 15 -67.21 -21.98 66.29
CA ASP A 15 -68.13 -21.83 65.15
C ASP A 15 -68.83 -20.44 65.29
N ALA A 16 -69.85 -20.12 64.48
CA ALA A 16 -70.48 -18.79 64.39
C ALA A 16 -71.39 -18.34 65.56
N GLY A 17 -71.83 -17.07 65.51
CA GLY A 17 -72.96 -16.52 66.32
C GLY A 17 -74.32 -17.06 65.88
N ASP A 18 -75.46 -16.66 66.47
CA ASP A 18 -75.83 -15.44 67.22
C ASP A 18 -76.76 -15.75 68.43
N GLU A 19 -77.03 -14.77 69.31
CA GLU A 19 -78.41 -14.33 69.72
C GLU A 19 -78.45 -13.36 70.95
N ASP A 20 -78.98 -12.15 70.71
CA ASP A 20 -79.82 -11.23 71.51
C ASP A 20 -79.83 -11.10 73.07
N THR A 21 -80.09 -9.84 73.52
CA THR A 21 -80.49 -9.35 74.88
C THR A 21 -79.43 -9.39 76.03
N GLU A 22 -79.47 -8.61 77.12
CA GLU A 22 -80.45 -7.66 77.73
C GLU A 22 -79.84 -6.28 78.09
N SER A 23 -80.62 -5.36 78.69
CA SER A 23 -80.25 -3.99 79.07
C SER A 23 -79.99 -3.76 80.58
N ALA A 24 -78.94 -3.03 80.94
CA ALA A 24 -78.69 -2.45 82.27
C ALA A 24 -77.96 -1.08 82.16
N PRO A 25 -78.05 -0.17 83.16
CA PRO A 25 -77.70 1.25 82.98
C PRO A 25 -76.22 1.62 83.21
N LEU A 26 -75.84 2.78 82.68
CA LEU A 26 -74.58 3.47 82.93
C LEU A 26 -74.57 4.13 84.31
N GLU A 27 -73.48 3.96 85.07
CA GLU A 27 -73.05 4.91 86.11
C GLU A 27 -71.86 5.73 85.57
N VAL A 28 -71.82 7.02 85.91
CA VAL A 28 -70.74 7.94 85.51
C VAL A 28 -69.96 8.36 86.77
N PRO A 29 -68.66 8.05 86.88
CA PRO A 29 -67.78 8.68 87.84
C PRO A 29 -67.31 10.04 87.29
N GLU A 30 -67.59 11.12 88.01
CA GLU A 30 -66.92 12.40 87.75
C GLU A 30 -65.45 12.29 88.16
N LEU A 31 -64.54 12.46 87.19
CA LEU A 31 -63.10 12.55 87.42
C LEU A 31 -62.68 14.01 87.47
N GLU A 32 -62.23 14.49 88.64
CA GLU A 32 -61.54 15.77 88.75
C GLU A 32 -60.20 15.68 88.00
N MET A 33 -60.06 16.40 86.89
CA MET A 33 -58.84 16.40 86.07
C MET A 33 -57.85 17.49 86.53
N ASP A 34 -56.60 17.09 86.77
CA ASP A 34 -55.51 17.99 87.15
C ASP A 34 -55.04 18.84 85.95
N PRO A 35 -55.04 20.19 86.04
CA PRO A 35 -54.56 21.06 84.97
C PRO A 35 -53.12 20.79 84.49
N ILE A 36 -52.28 20.19 85.34
CA ILE A 36 -50.89 19.85 84.98
C ILE A 36 -50.85 18.69 83.98
N ALA A 37 -51.78 17.73 84.06
CA ALA A 37 -51.87 16.63 83.10
C ALA A 37 -52.25 17.15 81.71
N ILE A 38 -53.20 18.09 81.62
CA ILE A 38 -53.65 18.67 80.35
C ILE A 38 -52.52 19.42 79.64
N GLN A 39 -51.66 20.16 80.37
CA GLN A 39 -50.52 20.82 79.73
C GLN A 39 -49.47 19.80 79.23
N ALA A 40 -49.22 18.72 79.98
CA ALA A 40 -48.33 17.65 79.54
C ALA A 40 -48.86 16.91 78.29
N GLU A 41 -50.18 16.74 78.18
CA GLU A 41 -50.82 16.22 76.96
C GLU A 41 -50.71 17.20 75.78
N ILE A 42 -50.89 18.51 76.01
CA ILE A 42 -50.70 19.54 74.97
C ILE A 42 -49.25 19.57 74.47
N ASP A 43 -48.27 19.55 75.37
CA ASP A 43 -46.86 19.57 75.01
C ASP A 43 -46.45 18.28 74.27
N ALA A 44 -46.96 17.12 74.70
CA ALA A 44 -46.74 15.84 74.00
C ALA A 44 -47.39 15.81 72.60
N VAL A 45 -48.58 16.40 72.43
CA VAL A 45 -49.23 16.56 71.12
C VAL A 45 -48.47 17.55 70.24
N ALA A 46 -47.87 18.60 70.80
CA ALA A 46 -47.03 19.55 70.07
C ALA A 46 -45.72 18.90 69.59
N ASP A 47 -45.04 18.11 70.43
CA ASP A 47 -43.86 17.33 70.04
C ASP A 47 -44.21 16.24 69.00
N GLN A 48 -45.38 15.59 69.12
CA GLN A 48 -45.89 14.68 68.08
C GLN A 48 -46.09 15.41 66.74
N LEU A 49 -46.80 16.56 66.74
CA LEU A 49 -47.02 17.36 65.53
C LEU A 49 -45.71 17.82 64.88
N ALA A 50 -44.73 18.30 65.67
CA ALA A 50 -43.42 18.69 65.15
C ALA A 50 -42.63 17.49 64.58
N THR A 51 -42.81 16.30 65.17
CA THR A 51 -42.20 15.06 64.67
C THR A 51 -42.86 14.57 63.38
N GLU A 52 -44.19 14.67 63.26
CA GLU A 52 -44.94 14.34 62.03
C GLU A 52 -44.64 15.34 60.91
N GLU A 53 -44.57 16.65 61.22
CA GLU A 53 -44.22 17.71 60.26
C GLU A 53 -42.79 17.54 59.74
N GLY A 54 -41.82 17.20 60.61
CA GLY A 54 -40.46 16.86 60.21
C GLY A 54 -40.37 15.61 59.32
N GLN A 55 -41.15 14.56 59.63
CA GLN A 55 -41.24 13.36 58.78
C GLN A 55 -41.88 13.66 57.42
N LEU A 56 -42.90 14.53 57.38
CA LEU A 56 -43.53 14.99 56.13
C LEU A 56 -42.56 15.82 55.29
N GLU A 57 -41.79 16.74 55.88
CA GLU A 57 -40.73 17.47 55.17
C GLU A 57 -39.69 16.53 54.55
N GLU A 58 -39.24 15.51 55.29
CA GLU A 58 -38.23 14.57 54.82
C GLU A 58 -38.77 13.65 53.71
N GLN A 59 -40.03 13.20 53.83
CA GLN A 59 -40.74 12.48 52.75
C GLN A 59 -40.93 13.36 51.50
N HIS A 60 -41.31 14.63 51.65
CA HIS A 60 -41.42 15.56 50.53
C HIS A 60 -40.06 15.81 49.85
N LYS A 61 -38.98 15.99 50.62
CA LYS A 61 -37.61 16.09 50.06
C LYS A 61 -37.20 14.80 49.35
N ALA A 62 -37.54 13.62 49.88
CA ALA A 62 -37.27 12.35 49.23
C ALA A 62 -38.00 12.22 47.88
N ALA A 63 -39.29 12.54 47.83
CA ALA A 63 -40.09 12.53 46.60
C ALA A 63 -39.60 13.55 45.55
N ILE A 64 -39.20 14.76 45.98
CA ILE A 64 -38.60 15.77 45.08
C ILE A 64 -37.29 15.24 44.47
N ASN A 65 -36.37 14.72 45.29
CA ASN A 65 -35.12 14.14 44.80
C ASN A 65 -35.34 12.94 43.85
N GLU A 66 -36.34 12.11 44.15
CA GLU A 66 -36.74 10.96 43.34
C GLU A 66 -37.27 11.37 41.96
N LEU A 67 -38.02 12.49 41.89
CA LEU A 67 -38.50 13.12 40.65
C LEU A 67 -37.38 13.85 39.89
N GLU A 68 -36.49 14.59 40.56
CA GLU A 68 -35.37 15.29 39.90
C GLU A 68 -34.36 14.32 39.26
N ASP A 69 -34.19 13.13 39.82
CA ASP A 69 -33.37 12.06 39.22
C ASP A 69 -34.07 11.42 37.99
N LEU A 70 -35.33 11.74 37.65
CA LEU A 70 -35.99 11.29 36.40
C LEU A 70 -35.61 12.15 35.18
N ARG A 71 -34.40 11.90 34.66
CA ARG A 71 -33.87 12.55 33.45
C ARG A 71 -33.93 11.69 32.19
N VAL A 72 -34.12 12.34 31.04
CA VAL A 72 -34.08 11.69 29.71
C VAL A 72 -32.75 10.95 29.50
N HIS A 73 -32.84 9.74 28.95
CA HIS A 73 -31.78 8.72 28.81
C HIS A 73 -31.38 7.95 30.09
N LYS A 74 -32.04 8.17 31.24
CA LYS A 74 -31.87 7.29 32.40
C LYS A 74 -32.43 5.89 32.10
N LEU A 75 -31.71 4.86 32.55
CA LEU A 75 -32.19 3.48 32.53
C LEU A 75 -32.87 3.18 33.86
N ILE A 76 -34.06 2.58 33.81
CA ILE A 76 -34.88 2.22 34.97
C ILE A 76 -35.12 0.71 34.93
N ALA A 77 -34.97 0.02 36.07
CA ALA A 77 -35.26 -1.41 36.19
C ALA A 77 -36.78 -1.67 36.14
N GLU A 78 -37.22 -2.86 35.70
CA GLU A 78 -38.65 -3.11 35.49
C GLU A 78 -39.50 -3.07 36.78
N THR A 79 -38.95 -3.49 37.92
CA THR A 79 -39.61 -3.31 39.23
C THR A 79 -39.80 -1.82 39.53
N ARG A 80 -38.70 -1.07 39.48
CA ARG A 80 -38.67 0.38 39.76
C ARG A 80 -39.53 1.19 38.80
N TYR A 81 -39.66 0.77 37.54
CA TYR A 81 -40.59 1.39 36.59
C TYR A 81 -42.05 1.21 36.99
N ARG A 82 -42.44 0.07 37.60
CA ARG A 82 -43.81 -0.15 38.08
C ARG A 82 -44.10 0.73 39.29
N GLU A 83 -43.22 0.73 40.28
CA GLU A 83 -43.29 1.62 41.46
C GLU A 83 -43.47 3.09 41.05
N LEU A 84 -42.57 3.60 40.19
CA LEU A 84 -42.62 4.98 39.73
C LEU A 84 -43.86 5.28 38.88
N LYS A 85 -44.34 4.32 38.07
CA LYS A 85 -45.54 4.49 37.26
C LYS A 85 -46.82 4.47 38.10
N GLU A 86 -46.82 3.77 39.22
CA GLU A 86 -47.93 3.73 40.17
C GLU A 86 -48.00 5.04 40.98
N ALA A 87 -46.84 5.58 41.38
CA ALA A 87 -46.74 6.87 42.08
C ALA A 87 -46.90 8.12 41.19
N TYR A 88 -46.32 8.13 39.99
CA TYR A 88 -46.12 9.34 39.17
C TYR A 88 -46.56 9.19 37.71
N SER A 89 -47.68 8.49 37.48
CA SER A 89 -48.13 8.04 36.14
C SER A 89 -48.18 9.13 35.04
N GLU A 90 -48.50 10.38 35.39
CA GLU A 90 -48.62 11.49 34.43
C GLU A 90 -47.32 12.30 34.24
N VAL A 91 -46.30 12.09 35.09
CA VAL A 91 -45.10 12.95 35.14
C VAL A 91 -44.01 12.52 34.16
N PHE A 92 -43.93 11.23 33.81
CA PHE A 92 -42.90 10.71 32.92
C PHE A 92 -43.40 9.59 31.99
N GLU A 93 -42.97 9.64 30.72
CA GLU A 93 -43.14 8.52 29.79
C GLU A 93 -41.82 7.73 29.67
N ALA A 94 -41.83 6.45 30.04
CA ALA A 94 -40.73 5.53 29.77
C ALA A 94 -41.20 4.31 28.96
N ASN A 95 -40.49 4.06 27.87
CA ASN A 95 -40.73 2.98 26.90
C ASN A 95 -39.55 2.00 26.89
N MET A 96 -39.73 0.82 26.27
CA MET A 96 -38.69 -0.21 26.17
C MET A 96 -38.27 -0.51 24.72
N GLY A 97 -36.98 -0.78 24.50
CA GLY A 97 -36.47 -1.28 23.22
C GLY A 97 -36.43 -0.26 22.08
N ALA A 98 -36.61 -0.72 20.84
CA ALA A 98 -36.47 0.11 19.64
C ALA A 98 -37.49 1.25 19.54
N GLU A 99 -38.68 1.07 20.11
CA GLU A 99 -39.74 2.09 20.16
C GLU A 99 -39.31 3.29 21.05
N ALA A 100 -38.67 3.01 22.19
CA ALA A 100 -38.08 4.04 23.05
C ALA A 100 -36.96 4.82 22.35
N ILE A 101 -36.08 4.11 21.64
CA ILE A 101 -34.99 4.73 20.87
C ILE A 101 -35.57 5.62 19.76
N LEU A 102 -36.61 5.17 19.05
CA LEU A 102 -37.29 5.97 18.03
C LEU A 102 -37.97 7.21 18.61
N ALA A 103 -38.58 7.12 19.80
CA ALA A 103 -39.15 8.28 20.48
C ALA A 103 -38.07 9.32 20.83
N ILE A 104 -36.94 8.88 21.40
CA ILE A 104 -35.79 9.76 21.70
C ILE A 104 -35.21 10.38 20.43
N LEU A 105 -35.01 9.60 19.36
CA LEU A 105 -34.43 10.11 18.11
C LEU A 105 -35.32 11.12 17.37
N LYS A 106 -36.62 11.17 17.66
CA LYS A 106 -37.55 12.18 17.15
C LYS A 106 -37.45 13.54 17.86
N THR A 107 -36.98 13.59 19.11
CA THR A 107 -36.89 14.82 19.90
C THR A 107 -35.49 15.47 19.88
N VAL A 108 -34.49 14.82 19.26
CA VAL A 108 -33.14 15.39 19.11
C VAL A 108 -33.12 16.50 18.07
N ASN A 109 -33.00 17.75 18.52
CA ASN A 109 -32.58 18.87 17.68
C ASN A 109 -31.06 18.79 17.44
N LEU A 110 -30.63 18.73 16.17
CA LEU A 110 -29.23 18.60 15.78
C LEU A 110 -28.42 19.88 15.98
N GLU A 111 -28.99 21.07 15.77
CA GLU A 111 -28.26 22.34 15.87
C GLU A 111 -27.87 22.62 17.34
N ALA A 112 -28.87 22.59 18.23
CA ALA A 112 -28.67 22.75 19.66
C ALA A 112 -27.75 21.67 20.28
N LEU A 113 -27.71 20.47 19.69
CA LEU A 113 -26.76 19.43 20.09
C LEU A 113 -25.34 19.71 19.58
N LYS A 114 -25.18 20.26 18.36
CA LYS A 114 -23.88 20.69 17.82
C LYS A 114 -23.31 21.84 18.63
N ASP A 115 -24.08 22.89 18.91
CA ASP A 115 -23.61 24.04 19.70
C ASP A 115 -23.16 23.61 21.10
N LYS A 116 -23.96 22.78 21.79
CA LYS A 116 -23.60 22.20 23.09
C LYS A 116 -22.32 21.37 23.06
N LEU A 117 -22.06 20.64 21.97
CA LEU A 117 -20.84 19.84 21.80
C LEU A 117 -19.62 20.68 21.43
N VAL A 118 -19.80 21.81 20.75
CA VAL A 118 -18.74 22.82 20.55
C VAL A 118 -18.37 23.43 21.91
N THR A 119 -19.34 23.90 22.70
CA THR A 119 -19.05 24.43 24.05
C THR A 119 -18.38 23.38 24.95
N GLU A 120 -18.81 22.11 24.94
CA GLU A 120 -18.14 21.01 25.67
C GLU A 120 -16.72 20.70 25.13
N MET A 121 -16.45 20.93 23.83
CA MET A 121 -15.12 20.77 23.22
C MET A 121 -14.13 21.85 23.65
N HIS A 122 -14.56 23.10 23.82
CA HIS A 122 -13.69 24.20 24.28
C HIS A 122 -13.50 24.19 25.81
N SER A 123 -14.55 23.85 26.57
CA SER A 123 -14.54 23.87 28.05
C SER A 123 -13.96 22.63 28.73
N THR A 124 -13.68 21.55 28.00
CA THR A 124 -13.18 20.30 28.60
C THR A 124 -11.90 19.80 27.94
N SER A 125 -11.05 19.13 28.72
CA SER A 125 -9.76 18.59 28.29
C SER A 125 -9.79 17.05 28.17
N GLY A 126 -8.64 16.47 27.78
CA GLY A 126 -8.39 15.03 27.84
C GLY A 126 -9.41 14.14 27.10
N GLN A 127 -9.84 13.06 27.77
CA GLN A 127 -10.73 12.05 27.18
C GLN A 127 -12.15 12.58 26.90
N ARG A 128 -12.61 13.58 27.66
CA ARG A 128 -13.95 14.18 27.48
C ARG A 128 -14.03 14.97 26.17
N ARG A 129 -13.02 15.82 25.90
CA ARG A 129 -12.83 16.51 24.61
C ARG A 129 -12.81 15.53 23.44
N LYS A 130 -12.02 14.44 23.55
CA LYS A 130 -11.94 13.37 22.53
C LYS A 130 -13.29 12.64 22.29
N LYS A 131 -14.19 12.59 23.28
CA LYS A 131 -15.55 12.02 23.14
C LYS A 131 -16.53 13.03 22.51
N ALA A 132 -16.44 14.31 22.89
CA ALA A 132 -17.23 15.40 22.29
C ALA A 132 -16.95 15.52 20.78
N ILE A 133 -15.69 15.62 20.38
CA ILE A 133 -15.23 15.67 18.96
C ILE A 133 -15.79 14.52 18.13
N LYS A 134 -15.71 13.28 18.64
CA LYS A 134 -16.24 12.09 17.95
C LYS A 134 -17.77 12.13 17.77
N ARG A 135 -18.50 12.74 18.70
CA ARG A 135 -19.96 12.89 18.62
C ARG A 135 -20.35 14.04 17.69
N LEU A 136 -19.67 15.18 17.78
CA LEU A 136 -19.87 16.35 16.91
C LEU A 136 -19.77 15.96 15.43
N ARG A 137 -18.72 15.20 15.05
CA ARG A 137 -18.54 14.69 13.68
C ARG A 137 -19.71 13.87 13.14
N VAL A 138 -20.44 13.15 13.99
CA VAL A 138 -21.64 12.39 13.58
C VAL A 138 -22.85 13.31 13.47
N VAL A 139 -23.02 14.25 14.40
CA VAL A 139 -24.08 15.28 14.37
C VAL A 139 -23.96 16.13 13.11
N GLU A 140 -22.76 16.60 12.77
CA GLU A 140 -22.51 17.34 11.53
C GLU A 140 -22.71 16.50 10.27
N SER A 141 -22.34 15.22 10.26
CA SER A 141 -22.60 14.34 9.12
C SER A 141 -24.10 14.22 8.82
N PHE A 142 -24.94 14.07 9.86
CA PHE A 142 -26.40 14.10 9.70
C PHE A 142 -26.92 15.49 9.29
N ARG A 143 -26.36 16.57 9.86
CA ARG A 143 -26.74 17.95 9.52
C ARG A 143 -26.45 18.30 8.05
N LYS A 144 -25.21 18.09 7.59
CA LYS A 144 -24.75 18.42 6.23
C LYS A 144 -25.38 17.51 5.16
N SER A 145 -25.84 16.31 5.52
CA SER A 145 -26.52 15.40 4.58
C SER A 145 -28.03 15.54 4.50
N GLY A 146 -28.67 16.23 5.46
CA GLY A 146 -30.13 16.33 5.57
C GLY A 146 -30.82 15.00 5.96
N ASN A 147 -30.08 13.94 6.27
CA ASN A 147 -30.63 12.67 6.70
C ASN A 147 -31.26 12.77 8.10
N ARG A 148 -32.41 12.13 8.32
CA ARG A 148 -33.11 12.16 9.61
C ARG A 148 -32.61 11.01 10.48
N VAL A 149 -32.10 11.32 11.68
CA VAL A 149 -31.49 10.32 12.59
C VAL A 149 -32.44 9.16 12.93
N GLN A 150 -33.74 9.45 13.01
CA GLN A 150 -34.82 8.47 13.23
C GLN A 150 -34.89 7.35 12.18
N ASP A 151 -34.43 7.58 10.94
CA ASP A 151 -34.49 6.60 9.85
C ASP A 151 -33.50 5.43 10.05
N MET A 152 -32.64 5.50 11.08
CA MET A 152 -31.86 4.36 11.59
C MET A 152 -32.74 3.23 12.16
N ILE A 153 -33.99 3.51 12.53
CA ILE A 153 -34.95 2.51 13.05
C ILE A 153 -35.95 2.13 11.95
N LEU A 154 -35.72 0.99 11.30
CA LEU A 154 -36.53 0.53 10.16
C LEU A 154 -37.93 0.07 10.61
N SER A 155 -38.95 0.88 10.30
CA SER A 155 -40.38 0.52 10.44
C SER A 155 -40.91 -0.33 9.27
N VAL A 156 -40.26 -0.25 8.11
CA VAL A 156 -40.60 -1.00 6.88
C VAL A 156 -39.33 -1.64 6.33
N LEU A 157 -39.39 -2.95 6.05
CA LEU A 157 -38.27 -3.72 5.51
C LEU A 157 -38.50 -4.04 4.01
N PRO A 158 -37.66 -3.56 3.08
CA PRO A 158 -37.78 -3.89 1.67
C PRO A 158 -37.44 -5.36 1.38
N VAL A 159 -38.17 -5.95 0.42
CA VAL A 159 -37.98 -7.34 -0.02
C VAL A 159 -37.34 -7.36 -1.40
N LEU A 160 -36.22 -8.07 -1.54
CA LEU A 160 -35.48 -8.19 -2.80
C LEU A 160 -36.37 -8.83 -3.91
N PRO A 161 -36.34 -8.35 -5.16
CA PRO A 161 -37.06 -8.97 -6.29
C PRO A 161 -36.76 -10.47 -6.46
N PRO A 162 -37.76 -11.31 -6.80
CA PRO A 162 -37.57 -12.77 -6.88
C PRO A 162 -36.44 -13.23 -7.80
N GLU A 163 -36.23 -12.54 -8.92
CA GLU A 163 -35.16 -12.84 -9.91
C GLU A 163 -33.74 -12.78 -9.30
N LEU A 164 -33.54 -11.94 -8.28
CA LEU A 164 -32.26 -11.79 -7.58
C LEU A 164 -32.10 -12.79 -6.41
N ARG A 165 -33.13 -13.59 -6.12
CA ARG A 165 -33.14 -14.69 -5.13
C ARG A 165 -33.87 -15.92 -5.68
N PRO A 166 -33.48 -16.43 -6.86
CA PRO A 166 -34.32 -17.31 -7.67
C PRO A 166 -34.64 -18.65 -6.97
N MET A 167 -35.71 -19.26 -7.48
CA MET A 167 -36.13 -20.63 -7.19
C MET A 167 -36.19 -21.35 -8.54
N VAL A 168 -35.17 -22.15 -8.85
CA VAL A 168 -35.05 -22.84 -10.14
C VAL A 168 -35.39 -24.31 -9.94
N GLN A 169 -36.30 -24.85 -10.75
CA GLN A 169 -36.56 -26.28 -10.79
C GLN A 169 -35.41 -26.98 -11.54
N LEU A 170 -34.81 -27.98 -10.90
CA LEU A 170 -33.81 -28.86 -11.48
C LEU A 170 -34.47 -30.14 -12.03
N ASP A 171 -33.77 -30.80 -12.94
CA ASP A 171 -34.16 -32.13 -13.43
C ASP A 171 -34.36 -33.11 -12.25
N GLY A 172 -35.41 -33.93 -12.35
CA GLY A 172 -35.86 -34.77 -11.24
C GLY A 172 -36.74 -34.06 -10.19
N GLY A 173 -37.24 -32.85 -10.48
CA GLY A 173 -38.30 -32.20 -9.68
C GLY A 173 -37.84 -31.57 -8.35
N ARG A 174 -36.52 -31.44 -8.15
CA ARG A 174 -35.94 -30.74 -6.99
C ARG A 174 -35.91 -29.23 -7.26
N PHE A 175 -36.00 -28.41 -6.23
CA PHE A 175 -35.87 -26.95 -6.36
C PHE A 175 -34.55 -26.46 -5.77
N ALA A 176 -33.77 -25.72 -6.56
CA ALA A 176 -32.64 -24.94 -6.09
C ALA A 176 -33.14 -23.57 -5.62
N THR A 177 -33.07 -23.31 -4.32
CA THR A 177 -33.52 -22.07 -3.68
C THR A 177 -32.35 -21.24 -3.16
N SER A 178 -32.39 -19.92 -3.37
CA SER A 178 -31.44 -19.00 -2.72
C SER A 178 -31.61 -18.99 -1.18
N ASP A 179 -30.50 -19.02 -0.43
CA ASP A 179 -30.45 -18.88 1.05
C ASP A 179 -31.30 -17.71 1.58
N LEU A 180 -31.35 -16.60 0.83
CA LEU A 180 -32.12 -15.40 1.20
C LEU A 180 -33.61 -15.70 1.38
N ASN A 181 -34.17 -16.65 0.63
CA ASN A 181 -35.57 -17.02 0.73
C ASN A 181 -35.90 -17.59 2.12
N ASP A 182 -34.96 -18.28 2.77
CA ASP A 182 -35.13 -18.80 4.13
C ASP A 182 -35.02 -17.72 5.19
N LEU A 183 -34.13 -16.74 5.00
CA LEU A 183 -34.02 -15.59 5.89
C LEU A 183 -35.27 -14.70 5.80
N TYR A 184 -35.75 -14.39 4.59
CA TYR A 184 -37.02 -13.69 4.38
C TYR A 184 -38.21 -14.48 4.95
N ARG A 185 -38.29 -15.81 4.71
CA ARG A 185 -39.34 -16.68 5.26
C ARG A 185 -39.37 -16.65 6.79
N ARG A 186 -38.21 -16.65 7.46
CA ARG A 186 -38.12 -16.48 8.92
C ARG A 186 -38.67 -15.12 9.38
N VAL A 187 -38.23 -14.02 8.76
CA VAL A 187 -38.70 -12.66 9.11
C VAL A 187 -40.21 -12.50 8.92
N ILE A 188 -40.76 -12.96 7.79
CA ILE A 188 -42.20 -12.89 7.49
C ILE A 188 -43.01 -13.69 8.52
N ASN A 189 -42.57 -14.91 8.86
CA ASN A 189 -43.24 -15.74 9.86
C ASN A 189 -43.20 -15.12 11.26
N ARG A 190 -42.09 -14.50 11.66
CA ARG A 190 -41.97 -13.78 12.94
C ARG A 190 -42.87 -12.54 13.00
N ASN A 191 -42.89 -11.74 11.93
CA ASN A 191 -43.76 -10.55 11.83
C ASN A 191 -45.25 -10.94 11.89
N ASN A 192 -45.66 -11.96 11.13
CA ASN A 192 -47.04 -12.44 11.13
C ASN A 192 -47.44 -13.05 12.49
N ARG A 193 -46.52 -13.74 13.19
CA ARG A 193 -46.75 -14.24 14.55
C ARG A 193 -46.90 -13.11 15.56
N LEU A 194 -46.02 -12.11 15.52
CA LEU A 194 -46.08 -10.92 16.37
C LEU A 194 -47.40 -10.16 16.18
N LYS A 195 -47.79 -9.88 14.93
CA LYS A 195 -49.09 -9.26 14.60
C LYS A 195 -50.27 -10.05 15.17
N ARG A 196 -50.26 -11.38 15.01
CA ARG A 196 -51.34 -12.24 15.54
C ARG A 196 -51.38 -12.24 17.07
N LEU A 197 -50.23 -12.24 17.75
CA LEU A 197 -50.15 -12.13 19.21
C LEU A 197 -50.69 -10.80 19.72
N MET A 198 -50.36 -9.69 19.05
CA MET A 198 -50.90 -8.36 19.38
C MET A 198 -52.42 -8.29 19.16
N SER A 199 -52.95 -8.83 18.06
CA SER A 199 -54.40 -8.87 17.81
C SER A 199 -55.19 -9.78 18.75
N LEU A 200 -54.50 -10.64 19.53
CA LEU A 200 -55.09 -11.54 20.52
C LEU A 200 -54.91 -11.03 21.97
N GLY A 201 -54.34 -9.84 22.18
CA GLY A 201 -54.08 -9.30 23.52
C GLY A 201 -53.09 -10.14 24.34
N ALA A 202 -52.14 -10.83 23.68
CA ALA A 202 -51.22 -11.73 24.37
C ALA A 202 -50.35 -10.99 25.42
N PRO A 203 -50.01 -11.61 26.57
CA PRO A 203 -49.21 -10.98 27.62
C PRO A 203 -47.87 -10.42 27.11
N GLU A 204 -47.46 -9.28 27.68
CA GLU A 204 -46.27 -8.53 27.22
C GLU A 204 -45.01 -9.39 27.11
N ILE A 205 -44.77 -10.32 28.03
CA ILE A 205 -43.58 -11.20 28.01
C ILE A 205 -43.47 -11.95 26.68
N ILE A 206 -44.59 -12.41 26.13
CA ILE A 206 -44.66 -13.13 24.85
C ILE A 206 -44.41 -12.17 23.69
N ILE A 207 -45.01 -10.97 23.73
CA ILE A 207 -44.82 -9.91 22.72
C ILE A 207 -43.37 -9.44 22.70
N ARG A 208 -42.75 -9.16 23.85
CA ARG A 208 -41.34 -8.77 24.01
C ARG A 208 -40.41 -9.87 23.47
N ASN A 209 -40.70 -11.14 23.73
CA ASN A 209 -39.93 -12.26 23.18
C ASN A 209 -40.06 -12.37 21.65
N GLU A 210 -41.25 -12.26 21.08
CA GLU A 210 -41.43 -12.32 19.62
C GLU A 210 -40.86 -11.06 18.92
N LYS A 211 -40.91 -9.88 19.55
CA LYS A 211 -40.18 -8.67 19.12
C LYS A 211 -38.66 -8.93 19.05
N ARG A 212 -38.07 -9.57 20.07
CA ARG A 212 -36.67 -10.01 20.05
C ARG A 212 -36.39 -11.00 18.91
N MET A 213 -37.21 -12.06 18.76
CA MET A 213 -37.01 -13.06 17.70
C MET A 213 -37.19 -12.47 16.28
N LEU A 214 -38.01 -11.43 16.13
CA LEU A 214 -38.12 -10.67 14.88
C LEU A 214 -36.85 -9.84 14.62
N GLN A 215 -36.33 -9.14 15.63
CA GLN A 215 -35.06 -8.41 15.51
C GLN A 215 -33.91 -9.34 15.14
N GLU A 216 -33.77 -10.49 15.81
CA GLU A 216 -32.74 -11.50 15.51
C GLU A 216 -32.85 -12.04 14.07
N ALA A 217 -34.08 -12.22 13.55
CA ALA A 217 -34.30 -12.64 12.17
C ALA A 217 -33.94 -11.53 11.15
N VAL A 218 -34.17 -10.26 11.48
CA VAL A 218 -33.79 -9.11 10.64
C VAL A 218 -32.28 -8.87 10.68
N ASP A 219 -31.66 -8.90 11.86
CA ASP A 219 -30.21 -8.84 12.06
C ASP A 219 -29.53 -9.91 11.20
N ALA A 220 -30.04 -11.15 11.20
CA ALA A 220 -29.49 -12.24 10.40
C ALA A 220 -29.76 -12.14 8.88
N LEU A 221 -30.86 -11.51 8.45
CA LEU A 221 -31.10 -11.22 7.04
C LEU A 221 -30.12 -10.17 6.49
N ILE A 222 -29.82 -9.14 7.28
CA ILE A 222 -28.90 -8.05 6.92
C ILE A 222 -27.45 -8.52 7.00
N ASP A 223 -27.01 -9.09 8.13
CA ASP A 223 -25.64 -9.54 8.38
C ASP A 223 -25.58 -10.77 9.31
N ASN A 224 -25.73 -11.96 8.73
CA ASN A 224 -25.78 -13.23 9.46
C ASN A 224 -24.48 -13.49 10.23
N GLY A 225 -24.57 -13.69 11.54
CA GLY A 225 -23.43 -13.95 12.42
C GLY A 225 -22.68 -12.71 12.92
N ARG A 226 -23.13 -11.49 12.61
CA ARG A 226 -22.59 -10.27 13.26
C ARG A 226 -22.99 -10.15 14.73
N ARG A 227 -24.10 -10.78 15.12
CA ARG A 227 -24.66 -10.79 16.47
C ARG A 227 -25.05 -12.21 16.86
N GLY A 228 -24.41 -12.78 17.86
CA GLY A 228 -24.64 -14.17 18.28
C GLY A 228 -24.18 -15.21 17.26
N ARG A 229 -24.67 -16.46 17.39
CA ARG A 229 -24.31 -17.56 16.48
C ARG A 229 -25.02 -17.38 15.13
N PRO A 230 -24.35 -17.66 13.98
CA PRO A 230 -24.98 -17.52 12.67
C PRO A 230 -26.11 -18.53 12.48
N ILE A 231 -27.16 -18.12 11.78
CA ILE A 231 -28.25 -19.01 11.36
C ILE A 231 -27.71 -19.97 10.27
N GLN A 232 -27.86 -21.26 10.53
CA GLN A 232 -27.52 -22.34 9.62
C GLN A 232 -28.73 -22.86 8.84
N GLY A 233 -28.48 -23.39 7.64
CA GLY A 233 -29.43 -24.15 6.82
C GLY A 233 -29.42 -25.65 7.14
N SER A 234 -30.22 -26.43 6.40
CA SER A 234 -30.43 -27.87 6.63
C SER A 234 -29.16 -28.75 6.50
N HIS A 235 -28.07 -28.22 5.94
CA HIS A 235 -26.78 -28.89 5.80
C HIS A 235 -25.68 -28.28 6.69
N ASN A 236 -26.07 -27.62 7.80
CA ASN A 236 -25.20 -26.89 8.73
C ASN A 236 -24.36 -25.75 8.10
N HIS A 237 -24.57 -25.41 6.83
CA HIS A 237 -23.92 -24.26 6.19
C HIS A 237 -24.51 -22.96 6.73
N LYS A 238 -23.68 -21.92 6.87
CA LYS A 238 -24.14 -20.55 7.17
C LYS A 238 -24.98 -20.06 5.98
N LEU A 239 -26.23 -19.65 6.23
CA LEU A 239 -27.07 -18.98 5.21
C LEU A 239 -26.45 -17.63 4.82
N LYS A 240 -26.31 -17.36 3.52
CA LYS A 240 -25.80 -16.06 3.03
C LYS A 240 -26.79 -14.93 3.30
N SER A 241 -26.34 -13.90 4.00
CA SER A 241 -27.09 -12.65 4.23
C SER A 241 -26.96 -11.65 3.07
N LEU A 242 -27.72 -10.56 3.11
CA LEU A 242 -27.60 -9.48 2.13
C LEU A 242 -26.20 -8.84 2.14
N SER A 243 -25.58 -8.67 3.31
CA SER A 243 -24.18 -8.20 3.40
C SER A 243 -23.17 -9.19 2.82
N ASP A 244 -23.41 -10.50 2.97
CA ASP A 244 -22.56 -11.56 2.38
C ASP A 244 -22.58 -11.56 0.83
N LEU A 245 -23.60 -10.98 0.19
CA LEU A 245 -23.63 -10.80 -1.28
C LEU A 245 -22.80 -9.61 -1.77
N LEU A 246 -22.41 -8.68 -0.88
CA LEU A 246 -21.62 -7.50 -1.22
C LEU A 246 -20.15 -7.67 -0.84
N ARG A 247 -19.86 -8.25 0.33
CA ARG A 247 -18.49 -8.35 0.89
C ARG A 247 -17.71 -9.59 0.45
N GLY A 248 -16.38 -9.52 0.57
CA GLY A 248 -15.48 -10.67 0.39
C GLY A 248 -15.23 -11.08 -1.07
N LYS A 249 -14.43 -12.14 -1.27
CA LYS A 249 -13.98 -12.58 -2.62
C LYS A 249 -15.13 -13.06 -3.53
N GLN A 250 -16.23 -13.53 -2.96
CA GLN A 250 -17.45 -13.95 -3.69
C GLN A 250 -18.56 -12.87 -3.67
N GLY A 251 -18.26 -11.65 -3.19
CA GLY A 251 -19.18 -10.53 -3.19
C GLY A 251 -19.25 -9.85 -4.56
N ARG A 252 -20.41 -9.29 -4.92
CA ARG A 252 -20.70 -8.72 -6.25
C ARG A 252 -19.63 -7.74 -6.74
N PHE A 253 -19.17 -6.83 -5.87
CA PHE A 253 -18.10 -5.87 -6.18
C PHE A 253 -16.84 -6.53 -6.76
N ARG A 254 -16.41 -7.67 -6.20
CA ARG A 254 -15.18 -8.36 -6.64
C ARG A 254 -15.45 -9.38 -7.74
N GLN A 255 -16.47 -10.23 -7.59
CA GLN A 255 -16.69 -11.41 -8.46
C GLN A 255 -17.51 -11.14 -9.73
N ASN A 256 -18.33 -10.08 -9.76
CA ASN A 256 -19.29 -9.83 -10.86
C ASN A 256 -19.15 -8.45 -11.51
N LEU A 257 -18.63 -7.46 -10.80
CA LEU A 257 -18.51 -6.09 -11.29
C LEU A 257 -17.09 -5.80 -11.82
N LEU A 258 -16.06 -6.15 -11.05
CA LEU A 258 -14.66 -6.08 -11.48
C LEU A 258 -14.25 -7.34 -12.29
N GLY A 259 -14.36 -8.53 -11.70
CA GLY A 259 -14.25 -9.79 -12.44
C GLY A 259 -15.53 -10.07 -13.24
N LYS A 260 -15.40 -10.41 -14.52
CA LYS A 260 -16.50 -10.83 -15.41
C LYS A 260 -16.05 -12.01 -16.29
N ARG A 261 -16.98 -12.89 -16.65
CA ARG A 261 -16.79 -13.80 -17.80
C ARG A 261 -17.07 -13.01 -19.07
N VAL A 262 -16.29 -13.24 -20.12
CA VAL A 262 -16.33 -12.44 -21.35
C VAL A 262 -16.44 -13.38 -22.54
N ASP A 263 -17.45 -13.16 -23.39
CA ASP A 263 -17.60 -13.86 -24.66
C ASP A 263 -16.47 -13.47 -25.65
N TYR A 264 -16.39 -14.12 -26.81
CA TYR A 264 -15.30 -13.88 -27.79
C TYR A 264 -13.90 -14.09 -27.18
N SER A 265 -13.82 -15.04 -26.25
CA SER A 265 -12.57 -15.47 -25.63
C SER A 265 -12.42 -16.99 -25.66
N GLY A 266 -11.17 -17.45 -25.61
CA GLY A 266 -10.81 -18.86 -25.53
C GLY A 266 -9.52 -19.05 -24.74
N ARG A 267 -9.11 -20.30 -24.53
CA ARG A 267 -7.83 -20.66 -23.90
C ARG A 267 -7.28 -21.92 -24.52
N SER A 268 -5.96 -22.01 -24.68
CA SER A 268 -5.27 -23.27 -24.97
C SER A 268 -3.89 -23.30 -24.30
N VAL A 269 -3.23 -24.45 -24.41
CA VAL A 269 -1.80 -24.62 -24.07
C VAL A 269 -0.95 -23.83 -25.07
N ILE A 270 0.15 -23.24 -24.60
CA ILE A 270 1.12 -22.56 -25.46
C ILE A 270 2.27 -23.47 -25.91
N VAL A 271 2.79 -23.18 -27.08
CA VAL A 271 3.99 -23.79 -27.68
C VAL A 271 4.86 -22.72 -28.33
N VAL A 272 6.14 -23.02 -28.54
CA VAL A 272 7.07 -22.10 -29.19
C VAL A 272 6.75 -21.97 -30.69
N GLY A 273 6.75 -20.73 -31.20
CA GLY A 273 6.66 -20.42 -32.63
C GLY A 273 7.88 -19.63 -33.09
N PRO A 274 9.02 -20.28 -33.40
CA PRO A 274 10.27 -19.59 -33.73
C PRO A 274 10.23 -18.91 -35.12
N GLU A 275 9.40 -19.43 -36.04
CA GLU A 275 9.19 -18.90 -37.39
C GLU A 275 8.25 -17.68 -37.44
N LEU A 276 7.58 -17.35 -36.32
CA LEU A 276 6.74 -16.16 -36.21
C LEU A 276 7.59 -14.90 -36.12
N LYS A 277 7.03 -13.76 -36.55
CA LYS A 277 7.55 -12.44 -36.19
C LYS A 277 7.19 -12.04 -34.77
N MET A 278 7.88 -11.03 -34.25
CA MET A 278 7.60 -10.46 -32.93
C MET A 278 6.15 -9.96 -32.74
N ASP A 279 5.48 -9.46 -33.78
CA ASP A 279 4.08 -8.98 -33.73
C ASP A 279 3.03 -10.06 -34.01
N GLU A 280 3.43 -11.29 -34.34
CA GLU A 280 2.54 -12.38 -34.75
C GLU A 280 2.27 -13.39 -33.63
N CYS A 281 1.12 -14.08 -33.70
CA CYS A 281 0.87 -15.28 -32.90
C CYS A 281 0.14 -16.36 -33.71
N GLY A 282 0.52 -17.62 -33.53
CA GLY A 282 -0.14 -18.73 -34.23
C GLY A 282 -1.42 -19.14 -33.51
N LEU A 283 -2.57 -18.89 -34.15
CA LEU A 283 -3.90 -19.19 -33.64
C LEU A 283 -4.50 -20.41 -34.36
N PRO A 284 -4.85 -21.50 -33.64
CA PRO A 284 -5.43 -22.69 -34.24
C PRO A 284 -6.69 -22.42 -35.07
N LYS A 285 -6.74 -22.92 -36.31
CA LYS A 285 -7.87 -22.73 -37.25
C LYS A 285 -9.25 -22.97 -36.64
N ARG A 286 -9.42 -24.02 -35.82
CA ARG A 286 -10.69 -24.32 -35.12
C ARG A 286 -11.04 -23.28 -34.05
N MET A 287 -10.04 -22.77 -33.32
CA MET A 287 -10.21 -21.76 -32.27
C MET A 287 -10.56 -20.41 -32.91
N ALA A 288 -9.82 -20.03 -33.95
CA ALA A 288 -10.11 -18.85 -34.77
C ALA A 288 -11.54 -18.89 -35.35
N LEU A 289 -11.98 -20.03 -35.89
CA LEU A 289 -13.31 -20.14 -36.50
C LEU A 289 -14.47 -19.92 -35.52
N GLU A 290 -14.36 -20.35 -34.26
CA GLU A 290 -15.37 -20.05 -33.24
C GLU A 290 -15.27 -18.61 -32.71
N LEU A 291 -14.06 -18.07 -32.55
CA LEU A 291 -13.83 -16.69 -32.08
C LEU A 291 -14.33 -15.65 -33.10
N PHE A 292 -14.08 -15.85 -34.39
CA PHE A 292 -14.48 -14.93 -35.47
C PHE A 292 -15.83 -15.29 -36.12
N LYS A 293 -16.56 -16.28 -35.56
CA LYS A 293 -17.77 -16.90 -36.12
C LYS A 293 -18.81 -15.91 -36.67
N PRO A 294 -19.20 -14.81 -35.98
CA PRO A 294 -20.19 -13.88 -36.52
C PRO A 294 -19.66 -13.03 -37.69
N PHE A 295 -18.37 -12.69 -37.69
CA PHE A 295 -17.74 -11.95 -38.78
C PHE A 295 -17.70 -12.78 -40.06
N VAL A 296 -17.28 -14.05 -39.96
CA VAL A 296 -17.28 -15.01 -41.08
C VAL A 296 -18.70 -15.24 -41.59
N MET A 297 -19.68 -15.45 -40.70
CA MET A 297 -21.09 -15.60 -41.08
C MET A 297 -21.67 -14.35 -41.77
N HIS A 298 -21.25 -13.15 -41.38
CA HIS A 298 -21.65 -11.89 -42.00
C HIS A 298 -21.00 -11.70 -43.37
N ARG A 299 -19.70 -11.97 -43.50
CA ARG A 299 -18.93 -11.87 -44.75
C ARG A 299 -19.43 -12.88 -45.80
N LEU A 300 -19.74 -14.12 -45.39
CA LEU A 300 -20.42 -15.14 -46.22
C LEU A 300 -21.75 -14.65 -46.84
N VAL A 301 -22.52 -13.83 -46.12
CA VAL A 301 -23.79 -13.28 -46.61
C VAL A 301 -23.57 -12.07 -47.52
N ILE A 302 -22.64 -11.17 -47.18
CA ILE A 302 -22.29 -10.01 -48.02
C ILE A 302 -21.71 -10.44 -49.39
N LEU A 303 -20.89 -11.48 -49.41
CA LEU A 303 -20.31 -12.04 -50.64
C LEU A 303 -21.31 -12.89 -51.46
N GLY A 304 -22.57 -13.02 -51.01
CA GLY A 304 -23.60 -13.82 -51.69
C GLY A 304 -23.44 -15.35 -51.59
N ILE A 305 -22.33 -15.83 -51.03
CA ILE A 305 -21.98 -17.25 -50.89
C ILE A 305 -23.00 -18.00 -50.02
N ALA A 306 -23.55 -17.34 -48.99
CA ALA A 306 -24.64 -17.84 -48.18
C ALA A 306 -25.88 -16.93 -48.27
N PRO A 307 -27.05 -17.40 -48.73
CA PRO A 307 -28.22 -16.54 -48.96
C PRO A 307 -28.94 -16.08 -47.67
N ASN A 308 -28.52 -16.58 -46.50
CA ASN A 308 -28.98 -16.08 -45.19
C ASN A 308 -28.06 -16.60 -44.06
N ILE A 309 -28.17 -15.96 -42.89
CA ILE A 309 -27.40 -16.26 -41.67
C ILE A 309 -27.58 -17.73 -41.21
N LYS A 310 -28.76 -18.34 -41.40
CA LYS A 310 -29.02 -19.76 -41.03
C LYS A 310 -28.33 -20.76 -41.96
N ASN A 311 -28.06 -20.37 -43.21
CA ASN A 311 -27.23 -21.13 -44.14
C ASN A 311 -25.74 -20.88 -43.88
N ALA A 312 -25.33 -19.63 -43.65
CA ALA A 312 -23.96 -19.28 -43.27
C ALA A 312 -23.52 -20.04 -42.00
N LYS A 313 -24.36 -20.06 -40.96
CA LYS A 313 -24.14 -20.86 -39.74
C LYS A 313 -23.92 -22.35 -40.06
N ARG A 314 -24.75 -22.94 -40.91
CA ARG A 314 -24.63 -24.36 -41.34
C ARG A 314 -23.43 -24.64 -42.25
N MET A 315 -22.85 -23.63 -42.91
CA MET A 315 -21.59 -23.77 -43.64
C MET A 315 -20.40 -23.73 -42.69
N VAL A 316 -20.40 -22.79 -41.73
CA VAL A 316 -19.38 -22.65 -40.68
C VAL A 316 -19.35 -23.87 -39.75
N GLU A 317 -20.50 -24.34 -39.27
CA GLU A 317 -20.62 -25.57 -38.45
C GLU A 317 -20.20 -26.85 -39.19
N ARG A 318 -20.05 -26.79 -40.52
CA ARG A 318 -19.53 -27.88 -41.36
C ARG A 318 -18.10 -27.64 -41.85
N ALA A 319 -17.47 -26.53 -41.47
CA ALA A 319 -16.10 -26.16 -41.80
C ALA A 319 -15.71 -26.40 -43.28
N ARG A 320 -16.59 -25.99 -44.20
CA ARG A 320 -16.35 -26.15 -45.64
C ARG A 320 -15.16 -25.30 -46.14
N GLY A 321 -14.63 -25.62 -47.32
CA GLY A 321 -13.52 -24.91 -47.96
C GLY A 321 -13.71 -23.39 -48.00
N GLU A 322 -14.86 -22.92 -48.50
CA GLU A 322 -15.18 -21.49 -48.67
C GLU A 322 -15.18 -20.69 -47.35
N VAL A 323 -15.16 -21.37 -46.20
CA VAL A 323 -15.14 -20.76 -44.87
C VAL A 323 -13.73 -20.35 -44.44
N TRP A 324 -12.69 -21.05 -44.91
CA TRP A 324 -11.31 -20.82 -44.52
C TRP A 324 -10.73 -19.58 -45.19
N ASP A 325 -10.94 -19.44 -46.50
CA ASP A 325 -10.53 -18.26 -47.28
C ASP A 325 -11.12 -16.95 -46.69
N ILE A 326 -12.38 -17.02 -46.22
CA ILE A 326 -13.08 -15.91 -45.57
C ILE A 326 -12.60 -15.68 -44.13
N LEU A 327 -12.19 -16.72 -43.41
CA LEU A 327 -11.62 -16.59 -42.08
C LEU A 327 -10.29 -15.82 -42.14
N GLU A 328 -9.46 -16.09 -43.16
CA GLU A 328 -8.18 -15.41 -43.41
C GLU A 328 -8.38 -13.92 -43.77
N ASP A 329 -9.29 -13.60 -44.70
CA ASP A 329 -9.70 -12.23 -45.05
C ASP A 329 -10.26 -11.44 -43.85
N VAL A 330 -11.00 -12.10 -42.95
CA VAL A 330 -11.51 -11.49 -41.71
C VAL A 330 -10.42 -11.25 -40.66
N ILE A 331 -9.38 -12.08 -40.65
CA ILE A 331 -8.30 -12.07 -39.65
C ILE A 331 -7.22 -11.04 -39.96
N LYS A 332 -6.84 -10.87 -41.23
CA LYS A 332 -5.66 -10.13 -41.66
C LYS A 332 -5.49 -8.72 -41.06
N ASP A 333 -6.59 -8.02 -40.81
CA ASP A 333 -6.58 -6.66 -40.24
C ASP A 333 -6.88 -6.57 -38.73
N ARG A 334 -7.13 -7.70 -38.05
CA ARG A 334 -7.64 -7.75 -36.68
C ARG A 334 -6.63 -8.40 -35.71
N PRO A 335 -6.01 -7.63 -34.81
CA PRO A 335 -5.20 -8.21 -33.75
C PRO A 335 -6.08 -8.99 -32.77
N VAL A 336 -5.47 -9.93 -32.05
CA VAL A 336 -6.04 -10.60 -30.88
C VAL A 336 -5.21 -10.26 -29.64
N LEU A 337 -5.87 -10.19 -28.48
CA LEU A 337 -5.17 -9.99 -27.21
C LEU A 337 -4.84 -11.35 -26.61
N LEU A 338 -3.54 -11.63 -26.41
CA LEU A 338 -3.06 -12.77 -25.63
C LEU A 338 -2.87 -12.34 -24.18
N ASN A 339 -3.29 -13.20 -23.24
CA ASN A 339 -3.30 -12.92 -21.80
C ASN A 339 -2.81 -14.15 -21.02
N ARG A 340 -1.78 -13.96 -20.18
CA ARG A 340 -1.36 -14.96 -19.19
C ARG A 340 -1.80 -14.56 -17.78
N ALA A 341 -2.33 -15.55 -17.04
CA ALA A 341 -2.82 -15.36 -15.68
C ALA A 341 -1.90 -16.11 -14.68
N PRO A 342 -1.48 -15.48 -13.57
CA PRO A 342 -1.92 -14.19 -13.05
C PRO A 342 -1.23 -12.99 -13.74
N THR A 343 -2.04 -12.03 -14.19
CA THR A 343 -1.57 -10.79 -14.82
C THR A 343 -1.08 -9.80 -13.74
N LEU A 344 0.23 -9.79 -13.45
CA LEU A 344 0.83 -8.92 -12.42
C LEU A 344 1.14 -7.49 -12.90
N HIS A 345 1.41 -7.35 -14.19
CA HIS A 345 1.89 -6.14 -14.86
C HIS A 345 1.29 -6.06 -16.27
N ARG A 346 1.28 -4.86 -16.89
CA ARG A 346 0.60 -4.61 -18.17
C ARG A 346 0.99 -5.58 -19.29
N LEU A 347 2.25 -6.00 -19.33
CA LEU A 347 2.80 -6.85 -20.41
C LEU A 347 2.31 -8.30 -20.36
N GLY A 348 1.70 -8.72 -19.25
CA GLY A 348 0.94 -9.97 -19.17
C GLY A 348 -0.32 -9.99 -20.06
N ILE A 349 -0.65 -8.88 -20.73
CA ILE A 349 -1.59 -8.80 -21.85
C ILE A 349 -0.97 -7.99 -22.99
N GLN A 350 -0.80 -8.58 -24.18
CA GLN A 350 -0.33 -7.89 -25.39
C GLN A 350 -1.22 -8.24 -26.58
N ALA A 351 -1.22 -7.39 -27.60
CA ALA A 351 -1.86 -7.63 -28.88
C ALA A 351 -0.86 -8.28 -29.87
N PHE A 352 -1.39 -9.17 -30.71
CA PHE A 352 -0.66 -9.84 -31.78
C PHE A 352 -1.54 -9.98 -33.02
N MET A 353 -0.93 -10.04 -34.20
CA MET A 353 -1.58 -10.38 -35.46
C MET A 353 -1.72 -11.92 -35.58
N PRO A 354 -2.94 -12.49 -35.68
CA PRO A 354 -3.12 -13.93 -35.63
C PRO A 354 -2.84 -14.61 -36.99
N VAL A 355 -1.84 -15.49 -37.00
CA VAL A 355 -1.50 -16.38 -38.11
C VAL A 355 -2.28 -17.71 -37.98
N LEU A 356 -2.88 -18.21 -39.05
CA LEU A 356 -3.73 -19.41 -39.00
C LEU A 356 -2.94 -20.72 -39.04
N ILE A 357 -2.81 -21.39 -37.89
CA ILE A 357 -2.04 -22.64 -37.75
C ILE A 357 -2.92 -23.90 -37.61
N GLU A 358 -2.32 -25.05 -37.92
CA GLU A 358 -2.92 -26.37 -37.67
C GLU A 358 -2.77 -26.81 -36.20
N GLY A 359 -3.56 -27.81 -35.79
CA GLY A 359 -3.54 -28.35 -34.42
C GLY A 359 -4.50 -27.63 -33.46
N ASN A 360 -4.12 -27.55 -32.18
CA ASN A 360 -4.97 -26.98 -31.11
C ASN A 360 -4.22 -26.07 -30.10
N ALA A 361 -2.88 -25.99 -30.15
CA ALA A 361 -2.07 -25.18 -29.22
C ALA A 361 -1.77 -23.80 -29.82
N ILE A 362 -1.60 -22.78 -28.99
CA ILE A 362 -1.28 -21.41 -29.45
C ILE A 362 0.25 -21.30 -29.59
N GLN A 363 0.76 -20.87 -30.75
CA GLN A 363 2.17 -20.53 -30.89
C GLN A 363 2.41 -19.09 -30.45
N ILE A 364 3.44 -18.88 -29.62
CA ILE A 364 3.91 -17.55 -29.21
C ILE A 364 5.37 -17.34 -29.61
N HIS A 365 5.72 -16.07 -29.84
CA HIS A 365 7.06 -15.66 -30.23
C HIS A 365 8.07 -15.84 -29.07
N PRO A 366 9.28 -16.41 -29.28
CA PRO A 366 10.20 -16.74 -28.18
C PRO A 366 10.62 -15.54 -27.33
N LEU A 367 10.84 -14.37 -27.94
CA LEU A 367 11.32 -13.19 -27.22
C LEU A 367 10.27 -12.59 -26.27
N VAL A 368 8.96 -12.76 -26.53
CA VAL A 368 7.91 -12.21 -25.64
C VAL A 368 7.64 -13.10 -24.42
N CYS A 369 8.19 -14.32 -24.36
CA CYS A 369 8.01 -15.21 -23.22
C CYS A 369 8.52 -14.60 -21.90
N SER A 370 9.58 -13.78 -21.93
CA SER A 370 10.06 -13.02 -20.77
C SER A 370 9.00 -12.04 -20.24
N ALA A 371 8.30 -11.34 -21.15
CA ALA A 371 7.28 -10.34 -20.83
C ALA A 371 5.97 -10.94 -20.30
N PHE A 372 5.68 -12.21 -20.61
CA PHE A 372 4.61 -12.99 -19.99
C PHE A 372 5.08 -13.82 -18.77
N ASN A 373 6.39 -13.89 -18.51
CA ASN A 373 7.04 -14.84 -17.60
C ASN A 373 6.65 -16.32 -17.89
N ALA A 374 6.49 -16.66 -19.16
CA ALA A 374 5.87 -17.89 -19.66
C ALA A 374 6.88 -18.96 -20.07
N ASP A 375 6.50 -20.22 -19.88
CA ASP A 375 7.23 -21.43 -20.23
C ASP A 375 6.34 -22.42 -20.99
N PHE A 376 6.91 -23.57 -21.39
CA PHE A 376 6.30 -24.52 -22.33
C PHE A 376 6.07 -25.92 -21.71
N ASP A 377 5.82 -25.99 -20.40
CA ASP A 377 5.67 -27.25 -19.65
C ASP A 377 4.24 -27.86 -19.69
N GLY A 378 3.27 -27.10 -20.20
CA GLY A 378 1.83 -27.35 -20.08
C GLY A 378 1.00 -26.09 -19.81
N ASP A 379 1.68 -24.98 -19.56
CA ASP A 379 1.15 -23.63 -19.33
C ASP A 379 0.14 -23.13 -20.40
N GLN A 380 -0.73 -22.19 -20.02
CA GLN A 380 -1.93 -21.82 -20.79
C GLN A 380 -2.20 -20.32 -20.89
N MET A 381 -2.42 -19.83 -22.11
CA MET A 381 -2.82 -18.45 -22.39
C MET A 381 -4.26 -18.33 -22.87
N ALA A 382 -4.91 -17.24 -22.48
CA ALA A 382 -6.22 -16.86 -22.96
C ALA A 382 -6.11 -15.91 -24.17
N VAL A 383 -7.03 -16.05 -25.11
CA VAL A 383 -7.18 -15.22 -26.32
C VAL A 383 -8.47 -14.42 -26.20
N HIS A 384 -8.45 -13.13 -26.53
CA HIS A 384 -9.64 -12.27 -26.60
C HIS A 384 -9.67 -11.49 -27.92
N VAL A 385 -10.85 -11.39 -28.57
CA VAL A 385 -11.01 -10.65 -29.83
C VAL A 385 -11.55 -9.23 -29.59
N PRO A 386 -10.84 -8.15 -29.98
CA PRO A 386 -11.39 -6.79 -29.98
C PRO A 386 -12.46 -6.64 -31.08
N LEU A 387 -13.70 -6.35 -30.66
CA LEU A 387 -14.85 -6.29 -31.57
C LEU A 387 -15.06 -4.89 -32.19
N SER A 388 -14.93 -3.84 -31.39
CA SER A 388 -15.16 -2.45 -31.82
C SER A 388 -13.96 -1.91 -32.59
N ARG A 389 -14.20 -0.98 -33.53
CA ARG A 389 -13.11 -0.30 -34.26
C ARG A 389 -12.14 0.43 -33.30
N MET A 390 -12.68 0.96 -32.20
CA MET A 390 -11.91 1.63 -31.15
C MET A 390 -10.90 0.68 -30.51
N ALA A 391 -11.35 -0.50 -30.05
CA ALA A 391 -10.50 -1.49 -29.41
C ALA A 391 -9.52 -2.15 -30.40
N VAL A 392 -9.87 -2.23 -31.68
CA VAL A 392 -8.94 -2.71 -32.74
C VAL A 392 -7.79 -1.73 -32.94
N LEU A 393 -8.07 -0.41 -33.00
CA LEU A 393 -7.02 0.61 -33.09
C LEU A 393 -6.20 0.69 -31.80
N GLU A 394 -6.84 0.73 -30.64
CA GLU A 394 -6.17 0.71 -29.33
C GLU A 394 -5.23 -0.50 -29.17
N ALA A 395 -5.64 -1.67 -29.66
CA ALA A 395 -4.80 -2.86 -29.68
C ALA A 395 -3.57 -2.72 -30.60
N LYS A 396 -3.72 -2.18 -31.81
CA LYS A 396 -2.59 -1.95 -32.74
C LYS A 396 -1.63 -0.86 -32.22
N GLU A 397 -2.16 0.28 -31.82
CA GLU A 397 -1.35 1.46 -31.48
C GLU A 397 -0.66 1.37 -30.10
N LEU A 398 -1.33 0.77 -29.09
CA LEU A 398 -0.83 0.78 -27.71
C LEU A 398 -0.44 -0.60 -27.15
N MET A 399 -1.06 -1.69 -27.62
CA MET A 399 -0.90 -3.03 -27.01
C MET A 399 -0.01 -4.00 -27.80
N LEU A 400 0.36 -3.67 -29.06
CA LEU A 400 1.20 -4.51 -29.91
C LEU A 400 2.55 -4.78 -29.22
N SER A 401 3.06 -6.01 -29.33
CA SER A 401 4.31 -6.45 -28.68
C SER A 401 5.52 -5.57 -29.05
N THR A 402 5.64 -5.18 -30.32
CA THR A 402 6.67 -4.27 -30.86
C THR A 402 6.64 -2.87 -30.24
N HIS A 403 5.50 -2.43 -29.71
CA HIS A 403 5.38 -1.15 -28.98
C HIS A 403 5.67 -1.30 -27.47
N ASN A 404 5.95 -2.52 -27.00
CA ASN A 404 5.94 -2.90 -25.59
C ASN A 404 7.23 -3.65 -25.16
N MET A 405 8.37 -3.24 -25.72
CA MET A 405 9.66 -3.91 -25.54
C MET A 405 10.39 -3.62 -24.21
N LEU A 406 10.10 -2.47 -23.59
CA LEU A 406 10.77 -2.01 -22.37
C LEU A 406 9.98 -2.33 -21.10
N SER A 407 10.72 -2.57 -20.01
CA SER A 407 10.20 -2.65 -18.65
C SER A 407 9.53 -1.33 -18.23
N PRO A 408 8.25 -1.35 -17.79
CA PRO A 408 7.64 -0.17 -17.19
C PRO A 408 8.29 0.26 -15.87
N ALA A 409 8.99 -0.64 -15.18
CA ALA A 409 9.62 -0.39 -13.90
C ALA A 409 10.95 0.36 -14.02
N SER A 410 11.80 -0.03 -14.99
CA SER A 410 13.18 0.45 -15.13
C SER A 410 13.49 1.11 -16.48
N GLY A 411 12.73 0.81 -17.54
CA GLY A 411 13.07 1.22 -18.91
C GLY A 411 14.12 0.34 -19.60
N GLU A 412 14.58 -0.75 -18.95
CA GLU A 412 15.44 -1.74 -19.60
C GLU A 412 14.65 -2.60 -20.62
N PRO A 413 15.29 -3.13 -21.67
CA PRO A 413 14.64 -4.06 -22.59
C PRO A 413 14.32 -5.39 -21.91
N LEU A 414 13.05 -5.79 -21.93
CA LEU A 414 12.60 -7.12 -21.49
C LEU A 414 12.69 -8.16 -22.61
N VAL A 415 12.57 -7.72 -23.86
CA VAL A 415 12.48 -8.56 -25.05
C VAL A 415 13.88 -8.83 -25.66
N ALA A 416 14.91 -8.82 -24.81
CA ALA A 416 16.28 -9.17 -25.20
C ALA A 416 16.41 -10.70 -25.42
N PRO A 417 17.38 -11.16 -26.25
CA PRO A 417 17.66 -12.58 -26.42
C PRO A 417 17.99 -13.28 -25.09
N THR A 418 17.53 -14.53 -24.95
CA THR A 418 17.75 -15.36 -23.75
C THR A 418 18.04 -16.82 -24.12
N LEU A 419 18.55 -17.59 -23.15
CA LEU A 419 18.78 -19.04 -23.28
C LEU A 419 19.56 -19.38 -24.56
N ASP A 420 19.01 -20.26 -25.39
CA ASP A 420 19.64 -20.82 -26.59
C ASP A 420 20.06 -19.74 -27.60
N MET A 421 19.30 -18.64 -27.71
CA MET A 421 19.64 -17.52 -28.61
C MET A 421 20.94 -16.83 -28.17
N VAL A 422 21.15 -16.66 -26.87
CA VAL A 422 22.41 -16.15 -26.31
C VAL A 422 23.54 -17.14 -26.53
N MET A 423 23.30 -18.43 -26.28
CA MET A 423 24.31 -19.49 -26.47
C MET A 423 24.79 -19.56 -27.93
N GLY A 424 23.89 -19.42 -28.90
CA GLY A 424 24.22 -19.38 -30.33
C GLY A 424 25.00 -18.13 -30.74
N CYS A 425 24.60 -16.94 -30.26
CA CYS A 425 25.33 -15.69 -30.53
C CYS A 425 26.72 -15.67 -29.88
N TYR A 426 26.84 -16.18 -28.66
CA TYR A 426 28.12 -16.36 -27.96
C TYR A 426 29.03 -17.31 -28.73
N TYR A 427 28.52 -18.47 -29.15
CA TYR A 427 29.26 -19.42 -29.99
C TYR A 427 29.72 -18.78 -31.31
N LEU A 428 28.83 -18.08 -32.00
CA LEU A 428 29.11 -17.39 -33.26
C LEU A 428 30.21 -16.31 -33.14
N THR A 429 30.35 -15.68 -31.97
CA THR A 429 31.24 -14.51 -31.78
C THR A 429 32.49 -14.77 -30.93
N GLN A 430 32.69 -16.01 -30.47
CA GLN A 430 33.93 -16.46 -29.81
C GLN A 430 35.14 -16.41 -30.78
N ILE A 431 36.34 -16.25 -30.22
CA ILE A 431 37.62 -16.35 -30.93
C ILE A 431 38.31 -17.65 -30.51
N ARG A 432 38.96 -18.34 -31.45
CA ARG A 432 39.82 -19.51 -31.19
C ARG A 432 41.15 -19.35 -31.91
N GLU A 433 42.18 -18.89 -31.19
CA GLU A 433 43.52 -18.60 -31.73
C GLU A 433 44.17 -19.80 -32.46
N THR A 434 43.88 -21.02 -32.02
CA THR A 434 44.46 -22.27 -32.53
C THR A 434 43.63 -22.96 -33.61
N SER A 435 42.61 -22.29 -34.16
CA SER A 435 41.72 -22.85 -35.19
C SER A 435 42.29 -22.74 -36.62
N THR A 436 41.77 -23.56 -37.53
CA THR A 436 42.13 -23.54 -38.95
C THR A 436 41.82 -22.19 -39.58
N GLY A 437 42.79 -21.60 -40.27
CA GLY A 437 42.65 -20.30 -40.91
C GLY A 437 43.09 -19.09 -40.08
N ALA A 438 43.51 -19.27 -38.83
CA ALA A 438 44.03 -18.18 -37.99
C ALA A 438 45.17 -17.40 -38.69
N GLY A 439 45.07 -16.06 -38.70
CA GLY A 439 46.00 -15.15 -39.37
C GLY A 439 45.79 -15.00 -40.88
N SER A 440 44.78 -15.64 -41.47
CA SER A 440 44.45 -15.48 -42.90
C SER A 440 43.97 -14.06 -43.22
N ARG A 441 44.13 -13.65 -44.49
CA ARG A 441 43.78 -12.33 -45.00
C ARG A 441 42.78 -12.43 -46.13
N PHE A 442 41.70 -11.67 -46.04
CA PHE A 442 40.65 -11.58 -47.06
C PHE A 442 40.38 -10.11 -47.40
N ASN A 443 39.91 -9.85 -48.62
CA ASN A 443 39.53 -8.51 -49.03
C ASN A 443 38.18 -8.15 -48.40
N ASP A 444 37.16 -8.98 -48.62
CA ASP A 444 35.77 -8.74 -48.21
C ASP A 444 35.13 -9.92 -47.44
N PHE A 445 33.84 -9.79 -47.13
CA PHE A 445 33.03 -10.80 -46.46
C PHE A 445 32.72 -12.03 -47.31
N ASP A 446 32.49 -11.88 -48.61
CA ASP A 446 32.14 -12.99 -49.49
C ASP A 446 33.36 -13.90 -49.75
N GLU A 447 34.57 -13.34 -49.88
CA GLU A 447 35.81 -14.12 -49.96
C GLU A 447 36.03 -14.97 -48.70
N ALA A 448 35.82 -14.39 -47.51
CA ALA A 448 35.90 -15.11 -46.24
C ALA A 448 34.80 -16.19 -46.12
N ARG A 449 33.57 -15.89 -46.56
CA ARG A 449 32.45 -16.85 -46.55
C ARG A 449 32.67 -18.01 -47.53
N ILE A 450 33.25 -17.75 -48.71
CA ILE A 450 33.65 -18.76 -49.69
C ILE A 450 34.80 -19.63 -49.13
N ALA A 451 35.76 -19.03 -48.41
CA ALA A 451 36.85 -19.76 -47.77
C ALA A 451 36.32 -20.75 -46.70
N HIS A 452 35.37 -20.32 -45.85
CA HIS A 452 34.71 -21.20 -44.88
C HIS A 452 33.87 -22.29 -45.57
N ALA A 453 33.12 -21.95 -46.62
CA ALA A 453 32.38 -22.93 -47.43
C ALA A 453 33.28 -23.90 -48.22
N SER A 454 34.61 -23.70 -48.17
CA SER A 454 35.65 -24.55 -48.77
C SER A 454 36.53 -25.24 -47.71
N ASP A 455 36.11 -25.25 -46.45
CA ASP A 455 36.84 -25.78 -45.28
C ASP A 455 38.24 -25.17 -45.04
N LEU A 456 38.50 -23.95 -45.56
CA LEU A 456 39.80 -23.28 -45.44
C LEU A 456 39.96 -22.49 -44.13
N ILE A 457 38.86 -22.02 -43.52
CA ILE A 457 38.84 -21.29 -42.25
C ILE A 457 37.71 -21.78 -41.34
N ASP A 458 37.93 -21.82 -40.02
CA ASP A 458 36.87 -22.00 -39.01
C ASP A 458 36.12 -20.69 -38.76
N LEU A 459 34.86 -20.79 -38.34
CA LEU A 459 33.96 -19.68 -38.00
C LEU A 459 34.56 -18.73 -36.95
N HIS A 460 35.37 -19.29 -36.05
CA HIS A 460 35.97 -18.65 -34.88
C HIS A 460 37.44 -18.21 -35.10
N ALA A 461 37.98 -18.41 -36.30
CA ALA A 461 39.37 -18.08 -36.60
C ALA A 461 39.59 -16.55 -36.58
N PRO A 462 40.64 -16.05 -35.90
CA PRO A 462 41.04 -14.66 -36.04
C PRO A 462 41.58 -14.43 -37.45
N ILE A 463 40.85 -13.65 -38.23
CA ILE A 463 41.16 -13.31 -39.63
C ILE A 463 41.29 -11.80 -39.76
N HIS A 464 42.11 -11.35 -40.70
CA HIS A 464 42.22 -9.95 -41.05
C HIS A 464 41.43 -9.68 -42.33
N VAL A 465 40.51 -8.70 -42.29
CA VAL A 465 39.69 -8.31 -43.45
C VAL A 465 39.85 -6.81 -43.72
N ARG A 466 39.79 -6.42 -45.00
CA ARG A 466 40.16 -5.07 -45.46
C ARG A 466 38.97 -4.18 -45.83
N GLU A 467 37.88 -4.78 -46.27
CA GLU A 467 36.60 -4.12 -46.54
C GLU A 467 35.58 -4.68 -45.57
N VAL A 468 35.52 -4.05 -44.39
CA VAL A 468 34.54 -4.34 -43.33
C VAL A 468 33.59 -3.15 -43.24
N ARG A 469 32.31 -3.36 -42.89
CA ARG A 469 31.38 -2.24 -42.62
C ARG A 469 32.05 -1.25 -41.63
N TYR A 470 32.09 0.03 -41.99
CA TYR A 470 32.76 1.15 -41.28
C TYR A 470 34.30 1.25 -41.38
N PHE A 471 34.98 0.30 -42.03
CA PHE A 471 36.43 0.32 -42.23
C PHE A 471 36.76 0.14 -43.72
N ASP A 472 36.83 1.25 -44.44
CA ASP A 472 37.16 1.28 -45.87
C ASP A 472 38.68 1.30 -46.08
N GLY A 473 39.25 0.16 -46.45
CA GLY A 473 40.65 0.00 -46.84
C GLY A 473 41.62 -0.29 -45.69
N GLU A 474 41.19 -0.20 -44.42
CA GLU A 474 41.95 -0.56 -43.23
C GLU A 474 41.81 -2.05 -42.88
N TRP A 475 42.89 -2.68 -42.39
CA TRP A 475 42.86 -4.09 -41.98
C TRP A 475 42.33 -4.25 -40.56
N VAL A 476 41.14 -4.82 -40.41
CA VAL A 476 40.51 -5.13 -39.13
C VAL A 476 40.70 -6.61 -38.79
N GLU A 477 41.13 -6.90 -37.57
CA GLU A 477 41.15 -8.26 -37.02
C GLU A 477 39.78 -8.62 -36.41
N THR A 478 39.16 -9.70 -36.89
CA THR A 478 37.84 -10.16 -36.44
C THR A 478 37.67 -11.66 -36.72
N THR A 479 36.45 -12.21 -36.62
CA THR A 479 36.13 -13.59 -37.05
C THR A 479 35.01 -13.58 -38.09
N LEU A 480 34.93 -14.60 -38.94
CA LEU A 480 33.82 -14.71 -39.90
C LEU A 480 32.47 -14.73 -39.18
N GLY A 481 32.37 -15.41 -38.03
CA GLY A 481 31.14 -15.44 -37.26
C GLY A 481 30.69 -14.06 -36.74
N ARG A 482 31.63 -13.19 -36.34
CA ARG A 482 31.33 -11.78 -36.02
C ARG A 482 30.88 -11.01 -37.25
N MET A 483 31.45 -11.26 -38.43
CA MET A 483 30.98 -10.61 -39.67
C MET A 483 29.55 -11.03 -40.03
N ILE A 484 29.20 -12.32 -39.89
CA ILE A 484 27.83 -12.84 -40.08
C ILE A 484 26.86 -12.18 -39.08
N PHE A 485 27.24 -12.08 -37.80
CA PHE A 485 26.42 -11.38 -36.80
C PHE A 485 26.20 -9.89 -37.14
N ASN A 486 27.16 -9.26 -37.82
CA ASN A 486 27.05 -7.86 -38.26
C ASN A 486 26.28 -7.68 -39.58
N GLU A 487 25.94 -8.75 -40.32
CA GLU A 487 25.15 -8.66 -41.56
C GLU A 487 23.73 -8.15 -41.28
N ILE A 488 23.10 -8.65 -40.20
CA ILE A 488 21.77 -8.26 -39.73
C ILE A 488 21.70 -6.88 -39.05
N LEU A 489 22.84 -6.29 -38.69
CA LEU A 489 22.85 -4.99 -37.99
C LEU A 489 22.72 -3.83 -38.99
N PRO A 490 21.78 -2.89 -38.77
CA PRO A 490 21.58 -1.75 -39.65
C PRO A 490 22.66 -0.68 -39.41
N GLU A 491 22.89 0.14 -40.43
CA GLU A 491 24.14 0.91 -40.54
C GLU A 491 24.44 1.84 -39.36
N ARG A 492 23.41 2.36 -38.71
CA ARG A 492 23.52 3.32 -37.59
C ARG A 492 24.13 2.75 -36.31
N ILE A 493 24.29 1.43 -36.21
CA ILE A 493 24.77 0.73 -35.01
C ILE A 493 26.30 0.51 -35.00
N GLY A 494 26.97 0.65 -36.16
CA GLY A 494 28.39 0.38 -36.30
C GLY A 494 28.76 -1.11 -36.23
N PHE A 495 30.03 -1.44 -36.50
CA PHE A 495 30.51 -2.83 -36.49
C PHE A 495 30.85 -3.30 -35.07
N GLN A 496 30.15 -4.34 -34.62
CA GLN A 496 30.25 -4.93 -33.29
C GLN A 496 31.31 -6.03 -33.28
N ASN A 497 32.56 -5.70 -32.90
CA ASN A 497 33.69 -6.63 -32.81
C ASN A 497 33.93 -7.14 -31.38
N ILE A 498 32.86 -7.54 -30.68
CA ILE A 498 32.90 -8.02 -29.29
C ILE A 498 32.29 -9.43 -29.16
N LEU A 499 32.44 -10.05 -27.99
CA LEU A 499 31.80 -11.32 -27.65
C LEU A 499 30.34 -11.07 -27.23
N MET A 500 29.40 -11.73 -27.90
CA MET A 500 27.96 -11.57 -27.65
C MET A 500 27.46 -12.50 -26.54
N ASP A 501 27.88 -12.20 -25.31
CA ASP A 501 27.24 -12.75 -24.11
C ASP A 501 25.88 -12.08 -23.83
N ARG A 502 25.20 -12.55 -22.77
CA ARG A 502 23.90 -12.01 -22.36
C ARG A 502 23.87 -10.51 -22.07
N ASN A 503 24.94 -9.96 -21.51
CA ASN A 503 25.02 -8.55 -21.15
C ASN A 503 25.28 -7.72 -22.41
N ALA A 504 26.24 -8.12 -23.25
CA ALA A 504 26.50 -7.50 -24.54
C ALA A 504 25.24 -7.47 -25.44
N LEU A 505 24.43 -8.54 -25.44
CA LEU A 505 23.15 -8.60 -26.15
C LEU A 505 22.06 -7.70 -25.53
N LYS A 506 22.04 -7.53 -24.19
CA LYS A 506 21.13 -6.58 -23.50
C LYS A 506 21.51 -5.14 -23.83
N ASP A 507 22.80 -4.82 -23.86
CA ASP A 507 23.32 -3.49 -24.16
C ASP A 507 23.13 -3.14 -25.64
N LEU A 508 23.37 -4.10 -26.54
CA LEU A 508 23.02 -4.00 -27.97
C LEU A 508 21.52 -3.75 -28.15
N THR A 509 20.65 -4.50 -27.47
CA THR A 509 19.19 -4.28 -27.50
C THR A 509 18.82 -2.88 -27.01
N THR A 510 19.52 -2.38 -25.98
CA THR A 510 19.34 -1.03 -25.44
C THR A 510 19.80 0.06 -26.42
N ASN A 511 20.88 -0.17 -27.17
CA ASN A 511 21.35 0.74 -28.22
C ASN A 511 20.40 0.73 -29.43
N LEU A 512 19.97 -0.44 -29.90
CA LEU A 512 18.98 -0.59 -30.98
C LEU A 512 17.73 0.27 -30.69
N TYR A 513 17.15 0.15 -29.49
CA TYR A 513 15.97 0.92 -29.09
C TYR A 513 16.20 2.44 -29.03
N ARG A 514 17.42 2.91 -28.70
CA ARG A 514 17.75 4.34 -28.66
C ARG A 514 18.00 4.94 -30.05
N THR A 515 18.46 4.12 -30.99
CA THR A 515 19.03 4.58 -32.28
C THR A 515 18.10 4.31 -33.48
N LEU A 516 17.14 3.38 -33.35
CA LEU A 516 16.23 2.92 -34.40
C LEU A 516 14.75 3.15 -34.05
N THR A 517 13.84 2.82 -34.97
CA THR A 517 12.41 2.73 -34.64
C THR A 517 12.06 1.41 -33.94
N ASN A 518 10.88 1.33 -33.32
CA ASN A 518 10.36 0.09 -32.72
C ASN A 518 10.32 -1.07 -33.75
N GLU A 519 9.87 -0.79 -34.97
CA GLU A 519 9.74 -1.76 -36.07
C GLU A 519 11.12 -2.29 -36.49
N GLN A 520 12.07 -1.39 -36.77
CA GLN A 520 13.44 -1.75 -37.13
C GLN A 520 14.16 -2.51 -36.01
N THR A 521 13.89 -2.17 -34.75
CA THR A 521 14.44 -2.88 -33.58
C THR A 521 13.89 -4.31 -33.52
N ALA A 522 12.60 -4.51 -33.79
CA ALA A 522 11.99 -5.83 -33.84
C ALA A 522 12.53 -6.67 -35.01
N GLU A 523 12.68 -6.09 -36.22
CA GLU A 523 13.29 -6.78 -37.37
C GLU A 523 14.71 -7.28 -37.06
N VAL A 524 15.54 -6.46 -36.39
CA VAL A 524 16.90 -6.85 -35.99
C VAL A 524 16.88 -7.93 -34.91
N LEU A 525 16.00 -7.81 -33.91
CA LEU A 525 15.86 -8.82 -32.85
C LEU A 525 15.36 -10.16 -33.39
N ASP A 526 14.47 -10.17 -34.38
CA ASP A 526 14.02 -11.39 -35.05
C ASP A 526 15.17 -12.02 -35.87
N GLY A 527 16.06 -11.21 -36.46
CA GLY A 527 17.31 -11.67 -37.06
C GLY A 527 18.30 -12.27 -36.04
N VAL A 528 18.47 -11.64 -34.87
CA VAL A 528 19.30 -12.16 -33.76
C VAL A 528 18.74 -13.49 -33.24
N LYS A 529 17.41 -13.62 -33.14
CA LYS A 529 16.71 -14.87 -32.81
C LYS A 529 17.08 -15.99 -33.80
N ASP A 530 16.99 -15.73 -35.10
CA ASP A 530 17.20 -16.76 -36.12
C ASP A 530 18.66 -17.19 -36.24
N LEU A 531 19.61 -16.24 -36.20
CA LEU A 531 21.04 -16.56 -36.05
C LEU A 531 21.30 -17.34 -34.75
N GLY A 532 20.69 -16.91 -33.64
CA GLY A 532 20.82 -17.54 -32.32
C GLY A 532 20.40 -19.01 -32.35
N PHE A 533 19.20 -19.34 -32.82
CA PHE A 533 18.75 -20.74 -32.91
C PHE A 533 19.55 -21.57 -33.92
N HIS A 534 19.92 -20.99 -35.07
CA HIS A 534 20.74 -21.69 -36.06
C HIS A 534 22.10 -22.07 -35.48
N TYR A 535 22.86 -21.10 -34.94
CA TYR A 535 24.20 -21.36 -34.41
C TYR A 535 24.19 -22.10 -33.08
N ALA A 536 23.13 -22.00 -32.26
CA ALA A 536 22.95 -22.89 -31.11
C ALA A 536 22.83 -24.36 -31.55
N THR A 537 22.07 -24.63 -32.63
CA THR A 537 21.95 -25.99 -33.20
C THR A 537 23.28 -26.49 -33.77
N THR A 538 23.96 -25.64 -34.56
CA THR A 538 25.26 -25.95 -35.19
C THR A 538 26.39 -26.11 -34.16
N SER A 539 26.29 -25.49 -32.98
CA SER A 539 27.32 -25.51 -31.94
C SER A 539 27.67 -26.90 -31.40
N GLY A 540 26.72 -27.85 -31.46
CA GLY A 540 26.83 -29.17 -30.85
C GLY A 540 26.94 -29.15 -29.31
N ILE A 541 26.67 -28.02 -28.65
CA ILE A 541 26.77 -27.89 -27.19
C ILE A 541 25.78 -28.86 -26.53
N THR A 542 26.32 -29.67 -25.62
CA THR A 542 25.60 -30.73 -24.91
C THR A 542 26.06 -30.80 -23.46
N ILE A 543 25.43 -31.67 -22.66
CA ILE A 543 25.84 -31.95 -21.28
C ILE A 543 26.01 -33.45 -21.11
N ALA A 544 27.26 -33.88 -20.86
CA ALA A 544 27.59 -35.25 -20.48
C ALA A 544 27.97 -35.32 -18.99
N ILE A 545 27.78 -36.49 -18.37
CA ILE A 545 28.20 -36.73 -16.97
C ILE A 545 29.70 -36.51 -16.75
N ASN A 546 30.51 -36.74 -17.79
CA ASN A 546 31.96 -36.56 -17.74
C ASN A 546 32.38 -35.10 -17.56
N ASP A 547 31.60 -34.15 -18.11
CA ASP A 547 31.88 -32.71 -18.12
C ASP A 547 31.91 -32.12 -16.69
N ILE A 548 31.16 -32.70 -15.76
CA ILE A 548 31.05 -32.21 -14.37
C ILE A 548 32.28 -32.66 -13.57
N GLN A 549 33.48 -32.12 -13.84
CA GLN A 549 34.71 -32.61 -13.19
C GLN A 549 34.71 -32.30 -11.68
N VAL A 550 35.27 -33.19 -10.84
CA VAL A 550 35.36 -32.98 -9.38
C VAL A 550 36.81 -32.73 -9.02
N SER A 551 37.13 -31.53 -8.52
CA SER A 551 38.51 -31.15 -8.18
C SER A 551 39.11 -32.08 -7.13
N ALA A 552 40.31 -32.59 -7.38
CA ALA A 552 41.04 -33.41 -6.41
C ALA A 552 41.36 -32.64 -5.11
N LYS A 553 41.48 -31.30 -5.18
CA LYS A 553 41.72 -30.41 -4.03
C LYS A 553 40.60 -30.48 -2.98
N LYS A 554 39.37 -30.82 -3.40
CA LYS A 554 38.17 -30.87 -2.55
C LYS A 554 38.36 -31.74 -1.30
N PHE A 555 38.97 -32.93 -1.45
CA PHE A 555 39.07 -33.89 -0.36
C PHE A 555 39.92 -33.37 0.80
N GLN A 556 41.04 -32.70 0.49
CA GLN A 556 41.90 -32.07 1.49
C GLN A 556 41.15 -31.00 2.30
N VAL A 557 40.41 -30.10 1.63
CA VAL A 557 39.64 -29.05 2.33
C VAL A 557 38.56 -29.64 3.24
N LEU A 558 37.91 -30.73 2.81
CA LEU A 558 36.94 -31.44 3.64
C LEU A 558 37.58 -32.14 4.86
N GLU A 559 38.81 -32.63 4.72
CA GLU A 559 39.58 -33.25 5.80
C GLU A 559 40.03 -32.19 6.83
N GLU A 560 40.74 -31.14 6.38
CA GLU A 560 41.15 -29.97 7.19
C GLU A 560 39.98 -29.40 8.01
N THR A 561 38.81 -29.24 7.38
CA THR A 561 37.62 -28.68 8.06
C THR A 561 36.99 -29.66 9.04
N THR A 562 37.09 -30.97 8.78
CA THR A 562 36.59 -32.00 9.71
C THR A 562 37.47 -32.04 10.96
N GLU A 563 38.79 -31.94 10.83
CA GLU A 563 39.71 -31.84 11.98
C GLU A 563 39.46 -30.58 12.81
N LEU A 564 39.28 -29.43 12.16
CA LEU A 564 38.97 -28.16 12.85
C LEU A 564 37.68 -28.25 13.68
N VAL A 565 36.61 -28.82 13.11
CA VAL A 565 35.31 -28.98 13.78
C VAL A 565 35.38 -30.00 14.92
N ASN A 566 36.13 -31.10 14.76
CA ASN A 566 36.40 -32.01 15.88
C ASN A 566 37.12 -31.29 17.03
N GLY A 567 38.06 -30.39 16.72
CA GLY A 567 38.74 -29.55 17.72
C GLY A 567 37.80 -28.59 18.47
N PHE A 568 36.74 -28.09 17.83
CA PHE A 568 35.68 -27.32 18.51
C PHE A 568 34.80 -28.21 19.39
N GLU A 569 34.51 -29.45 18.97
CA GLU A 569 33.77 -30.43 19.78
C GLU A 569 34.58 -30.81 21.05
N GLU A 570 35.89 -31.01 20.94
CA GLU A 570 36.78 -31.24 22.09
C GLU A 570 36.86 -30.03 23.04
N GLN A 571 36.90 -28.80 22.50
CA GLN A 571 36.83 -27.57 23.31
C GLN A 571 35.50 -27.44 24.05
N PHE A 572 34.38 -27.84 23.42
CA PHE A 572 33.06 -27.85 24.06
C PHE A 572 32.97 -28.93 25.16
N LEU A 573 33.42 -30.16 24.87
CA LEU A 573 33.44 -31.28 25.83
C LEU A 573 34.38 -31.04 27.03
N SER A 574 35.41 -30.22 26.86
CA SER A 574 36.30 -29.76 27.94
C SER A 574 35.81 -28.50 28.66
N GLY A 575 34.69 -27.89 28.23
CA GLY A 575 34.08 -26.71 28.85
C GLY A 575 34.78 -25.38 28.55
N LEU A 576 35.60 -25.31 27.49
CA LEU A 576 36.34 -24.11 27.09
C LEU A 576 35.51 -23.12 26.24
N ILE A 577 34.43 -23.59 25.61
CA ILE A 577 33.51 -22.79 24.77
C ILE A 577 32.05 -23.16 25.05
N SER A 578 31.11 -22.25 24.76
CA SER A 578 29.67 -22.51 24.87
C SER A 578 29.12 -23.34 23.70
N GLU A 579 27.89 -23.89 23.83
CA GLU A 579 27.21 -24.59 22.73
C GLU A 579 26.94 -23.65 21.54
N GLU A 580 26.63 -22.38 21.82
CA GLU A 580 26.38 -21.34 20.81
C GLU A 580 27.67 -20.98 20.07
N GLU A 581 28.78 -20.75 20.78
CA GLU A 581 30.10 -20.55 20.15
C GLU A 581 30.54 -21.77 19.32
N ARG A 582 30.36 -22.99 19.84
CA ARG A 582 30.67 -24.24 19.11
C ARG A 582 29.88 -24.29 17.81
N TYR A 583 28.60 -23.97 17.86
CA TYR A 583 27.70 -23.93 16.71
C TYR A 583 28.11 -22.86 15.69
N GLU A 584 28.36 -21.63 16.12
CA GLU A 584 28.78 -20.54 15.22
C GLU A 584 30.12 -20.82 14.55
N LYS A 585 31.15 -21.25 15.32
CA LYS A 585 32.47 -21.63 14.79
C LYS A 585 32.38 -22.81 13.81
N THR A 586 31.48 -23.76 14.04
CA THR A 586 31.23 -24.89 13.12
C THR A 586 30.54 -24.44 11.83
N VAL A 587 29.55 -23.54 11.90
CA VAL A 587 28.89 -22.97 10.73
C VAL A 587 29.85 -22.11 9.89
N ASP A 588 30.66 -21.27 10.53
CA ASP A 588 31.71 -20.47 9.88
C ASP A 588 32.75 -21.35 9.15
N ALA A 589 33.26 -22.39 9.83
CA ALA A 589 34.20 -23.34 9.25
C ALA A 589 33.65 -24.04 7.99
N TRP A 590 32.42 -24.56 8.06
CA TRP A 590 31.78 -25.21 6.90
C TRP A 590 31.39 -24.23 5.79
N THR A 591 31.14 -22.96 6.12
CA THR A 591 30.93 -21.90 5.12
C THR A 591 32.23 -21.63 4.37
N LYS A 592 33.34 -21.38 5.07
CA LYS A 592 34.68 -21.20 4.46
C LYS A 592 35.13 -22.39 3.62
N ALA A 593 34.85 -23.62 4.07
CA ALA A 593 35.11 -24.83 3.30
C ALA A 593 34.27 -24.90 2.01
N SER A 594 32.98 -24.59 2.12
CA SER A 594 32.08 -24.46 0.96
C SER A 594 32.63 -23.41 -0.01
N ASP A 595 33.09 -22.26 0.46
CA ASP A 595 33.51 -21.16 -0.40
C ASP A 595 34.80 -21.46 -1.15
N ARG A 596 35.80 -22.11 -0.51
CA ARG A 596 36.96 -22.72 -1.19
C ARG A 596 36.59 -23.69 -2.31
N THR A 597 35.51 -24.49 -2.15
CA THR A 597 35.05 -25.35 -3.26
C THR A 597 34.37 -24.60 -4.40
N THR A 598 34.02 -23.32 -4.22
CA THR A 598 33.62 -22.42 -5.33
C THR A 598 34.85 -21.99 -6.11
N GLU A 599 35.90 -21.53 -5.41
CA GLU A 599 37.16 -21.10 -6.00
C GLU A 599 37.75 -22.19 -6.92
N PHE A 600 37.76 -23.45 -6.47
CA PHE A 600 38.22 -24.58 -7.28
C PHE A 600 37.35 -24.85 -8.53
N VAL A 601 36.04 -24.60 -8.45
CA VAL A 601 35.10 -24.74 -9.58
C VAL A 601 35.26 -23.59 -10.57
N GLU A 602 35.67 -22.41 -10.11
CA GLU A 602 35.99 -21.24 -10.95
C GLU A 602 37.36 -21.41 -11.64
N GLU A 603 38.39 -21.85 -10.92
CA GLU A 603 39.71 -22.20 -11.48
C GLU A 603 39.60 -23.27 -12.58
N GLU A 604 38.81 -24.32 -12.33
CA GLU A 604 38.67 -25.46 -13.24
C GLU A 604 37.57 -25.23 -14.30
N LEU A 605 36.85 -24.09 -14.29
CA LEU A 605 35.66 -23.82 -15.10
C LEU A 605 35.80 -24.13 -16.62
N PRO A 606 36.93 -23.85 -17.29
CA PRO A 606 37.10 -24.20 -18.72
C PRO A 606 37.01 -25.71 -19.01
N ASN A 607 37.22 -26.56 -18.01
CA ASN A 607 37.20 -28.02 -18.15
C ASN A 607 35.77 -28.61 -18.14
N TYR A 608 34.73 -27.79 -17.90
CA TYR A 608 33.34 -28.22 -17.74
C TYR A 608 32.52 -28.25 -19.05
N GLY A 609 33.19 -28.29 -20.20
CA GLY A 609 32.55 -28.53 -21.50
C GLY A 609 31.38 -27.58 -21.80
N GLY A 610 30.22 -28.14 -22.16
CA GLY A 610 29.03 -27.35 -22.45
C GLY A 610 28.47 -26.59 -21.25
N ILE A 611 28.63 -27.10 -20.02
CA ILE A 611 28.17 -26.43 -18.79
C ILE A 611 28.92 -25.12 -18.58
N ALA A 612 30.23 -25.10 -18.86
CA ALA A 612 31.05 -23.89 -18.81
C ALA A 612 30.49 -22.82 -19.76
N VAL A 613 30.22 -23.19 -21.01
CA VAL A 613 29.71 -22.27 -22.03
C VAL A 613 28.34 -21.71 -21.66
N MET A 614 27.41 -22.53 -21.16
CA MET A 614 26.07 -22.08 -20.75
C MET A 614 26.11 -21.07 -19.59
N ALA A 615 27.05 -21.24 -18.64
CA ALA A 615 27.22 -20.32 -17.51
C ALA A 615 27.98 -19.05 -17.89
N VAL A 616 29.12 -19.16 -18.60
CA VAL A 616 29.96 -18.01 -18.99
C VAL A 616 29.25 -17.08 -19.98
N SER A 617 28.46 -17.62 -20.91
CA SER A 617 27.61 -16.81 -21.81
C SER A 617 26.45 -16.10 -21.10
N GLY A 618 26.17 -16.45 -19.83
CA GLY A 618 24.98 -15.99 -19.10
C GLY A 618 23.66 -16.58 -19.60
N ALA A 619 23.70 -17.51 -20.56
CA ALA A 619 22.53 -18.14 -21.17
C ALA A 619 21.71 -18.91 -20.14
N LYS A 620 22.33 -19.86 -19.41
CA LYS A 620 21.67 -20.64 -18.36
C LYS A 620 22.68 -21.26 -17.39
N GLY A 621 22.36 -21.19 -16.09
CA GLY A 621 23.22 -21.69 -15.03
C GLY A 621 23.92 -20.57 -14.27
N ASN A 622 24.45 -20.88 -13.09
CA ASN A 622 25.36 -20.02 -12.34
C ASN A 622 26.41 -20.87 -11.60
N ILE A 623 27.48 -20.23 -11.12
CA ILE A 623 28.60 -20.92 -10.46
C ILE A 623 28.11 -21.69 -9.22
N SER A 624 27.14 -21.16 -8.47
CA SER A 624 26.50 -21.85 -7.33
C SER A 624 25.81 -23.17 -7.72
N GLN A 625 25.26 -23.29 -8.93
CA GLN A 625 24.69 -24.54 -9.45
C GLN A 625 25.79 -25.51 -9.88
N ILE A 626 26.88 -25.04 -10.50
CA ILE A 626 28.04 -25.88 -10.83
C ILE A 626 28.71 -26.41 -9.55
N LYS A 627 28.88 -25.56 -8.53
CA LYS A 627 29.33 -25.92 -7.18
C LYS A 627 28.50 -27.06 -6.56
N GLN A 628 27.17 -27.05 -6.72
CA GLN A 628 26.32 -28.17 -6.25
C GLN A 628 26.47 -29.44 -7.10
N MET A 629 26.76 -29.32 -8.39
CA MET A 629 26.99 -30.47 -9.28
C MET A 629 28.36 -31.13 -9.07
N ALA A 630 29.39 -30.35 -8.72
CA ALA A 630 30.79 -30.77 -8.80
C ALA A 630 31.63 -30.53 -7.53
N GLY A 631 31.37 -29.44 -6.80
CA GLY A 631 32.02 -29.09 -5.54
C GLY A 631 31.37 -29.80 -4.35
N MET A 632 30.66 -29.07 -3.51
CA MET A 632 29.80 -29.62 -2.44
C MET A 632 28.49 -28.85 -2.35
N ARG A 633 27.43 -29.49 -1.85
CA ARG A 633 26.13 -28.83 -1.68
C ARG A 633 26.03 -27.94 -0.44
N GLY A 634 26.90 -28.14 0.56
CA GLY A 634 27.09 -27.22 1.68
C GLY A 634 26.09 -27.37 2.82
N LEU A 635 26.00 -26.33 3.65
CA LEU A 635 25.10 -26.24 4.81
C LEU A 635 23.64 -26.01 4.38
N MET A 636 22.68 -26.52 5.17
CA MET A 636 21.24 -26.48 4.88
C MET A 636 20.44 -25.87 6.03
N SER A 637 19.47 -25.01 5.72
CA SER A 637 18.50 -24.50 6.71
C SER A 637 17.48 -25.57 7.10
N ASN A 638 17.14 -25.64 8.40
CA ASN A 638 16.00 -26.42 8.87
C ASN A 638 14.67 -25.62 8.69
N PRO A 639 13.48 -26.23 8.94
CA PRO A 639 12.20 -25.53 8.74
C PRO A 639 12.07 -24.20 9.51
N LYS A 640 12.66 -24.10 10.72
CA LYS A 640 12.67 -22.88 11.53
C LYS A 640 13.61 -21.79 11.01
N GLY A 641 14.50 -22.10 10.06
CA GLY A 641 15.51 -21.17 9.51
C GLY A 641 16.92 -21.38 10.06
N ARG A 642 17.09 -21.91 11.29
CA ARG A 642 18.41 -22.23 11.86
C ARG A 642 19.16 -23.20 10.95
N ILE A 643 20.43 -22.91 10.67
CA ILE A 643 21.33 -23.72 9.84
C ILE A 643 21.60 -25.04 10.57
N ILE A 644 21.63 -26.15 9.82
CA ILE A 644 22.04 -27.47 10.29
C ILE A 644 23.57 -27.53 10.22
N ASP A 645 24.23 -27.77 11.36
CA ASP A 645 25.69 -27.81 11.53
C ASP A 645 26.34 -29.06 10.92
N LEU A 646 25.55 -30.04 10.48
CA LEU A 646 25.99 -31.16 9.64
C LEU A 646 25.82 -30.80 8.14
N PRO A 647 26.91 -30.55 7.39
CA PRO A 647 26.85 -30.18 5.97
C PRO A 647 26.60 -31.37 5.06
N ILE A 648 26.20 -31.08 3.82
CA ILE A 648 26.24 -32.02 2.71
C ILE A 648 27.61 -31.89 2.02
N LYS A 649 28.47 -32.90 2.20
CA LYS A 649 29.83 -32.95 1.64
C LYS A 649 29.83 -33.46 0.19
N SER A 650 28.82 -34.25 -0.16
CA SER A 650 28.63 -34.81 -1.49
C SER A 650 28.07 -33.79 -2.50
N SER A 651 28.45 -33.94 -3.76
CA SER A 651 27.87 -33.24 -4.92
C SER A 651 26.81 -34.09 -5.63
N PHE A 652 26.11 -33.54 -6.62
CA PHE A 652 25.20 -34.32 -7.45
C PHE A 652 25.91 -35.34 -8.37
N ARG A 653 27.20 -35.16 -8.74
CA ARG A 653 27.95 -36.18 -9.49
C ARG A 653 28.39 -37.37 -8.63
N GLU A 654 28.80 -37.12 -7.39
CA GLU A 654 29.15 -38.20 -6.45
C GLU A 654 27.91 -38.96 -5.96
N GLY A 655 26.78 -38.26 -5.87
CA GLY A 655 25.52 -38.78 -5.34
C GLY A 655 25.38 -38.52 -3.84
N LEU A 656 24.16 -38.24 -3.39
CA LEU A 656 23.89 -37.91 -1.98
C LEU A 656 23.57 -39.18 -1.18
N THR A 657 24.14 -39.29 0.03
CA THR A 657 23.72 -40.31 0.98
C THR A 657 22.26 -40.12 1.43
N ALA A 658 21.62 -41.17 1.95
CA ALA A 658 20.23 -41.08 2.42
C ALA A 658 20.01 -39.99 3.49
N LEU A 659 21.01 -39.74 4.35
CA LEU A 659 20.96 -38.70 5.37
C LEU A 659 21.11 -37.30 4.76
N GLU A 660 22.10 -37.08 3.89
CA GLU A 660 22.29 -35.80 3.17
C GLU A 660 21.06 -35.45 2.31
N TYR A 661 20.50 -36.44 1.61
CA TYR A 661 19.27 -36.26 0.84
C TYR A 661 18.10 -35.84 1.74
N PHE A 662 17.89 -36.56 2.86
CA PHE A 662 16.85 -36.23 3.84
C PHE A 662 17.01 -34.84 4.44
N ILE A 663 18.23 -34.44 4.81
CA ILE A 663 18.56 -33.08 5.27
C ILE A 663 18.14 -32.07 4.20
N SER A 664 18.55 -32.27 2.94
CA SER A 664 18.21 -31.36 1.84
C SER A 664 16.71 -31.24 1.54
N THR A 665 15.91 -32.27 1.88
CA THR A 665 14.45 -32.21 1.68
C THR A 665 13.78 -31.17 2.59
N HIS A 666 14.39 -30.78 3.70
CA HIS A 666 13.85 -29.77 4.60
C HIS A 666 13.88 -28.38 3.96
N GLY A 667 15.05 -27.97 3.45
CA GLY A 667 15.22 -26.70 2.72
C GLY A 667 14.36 -26.66 1.45
N ALA A 668 14.40 -27.70 0.64
CA ALA A 668 13.61 -27.80 -0.59
C ALA A 668 12.09 -27.74 -0.32
N ARG A 669 11.58 -28.48 0.67
CA ARG A 669 10.14 -28.47 1.01
C ARG A 669 9.70 -27.15 1.62
N LYS A 670 10.57 -26.48 2.40
CA LYS A 670 10.31 -25.13 2.90
C LYS A 670 10.20 -24.15 1.74
N GLY A 671 11.18 -24.11 0.83
CA GLY A 671 11.17 -23.22 -0.33
C GLY A 671 9.91 -23.38 -1.20
N LEU A 672 9.50 -24.62 -1.49
CA LEU A 672 8.25 -24.89 -2.21
C LEU A 672 6.99 -24.40 -1.45
N ALA A 673 6.93 -24.59 -0.14
CA ALA A 673 5.80 -24.15 0.69
C ALA A 673 5.74 -22.62 0.83
N ASP A 674 6.86 -21.96 1.10
CA ASP A 674 6.97 -20.50 1.15
C ASP A 674 6.61 -19.88 -0.22
N THR A 675 7.09 -20.44 -1.33
CA THR A 675 6.73 -20.00 -2.70
C THR A 675 5.21 -20.06 -2.93
N ALA A 676 4.59 -21.19 -2.60
CA ALA A 676 3.14 -21.40 -2.79
C ALA A 676 2.27 -20.49 -1.90
N LEU A 677 2.76 -20.08 -0.73
CA LEU A 677 2.05 -19.19 0.20
C LEU A 677 2.28 -17.71 -0.13
N ARG A 678 3.54 -17.26 -0.18
CA ARG A 678 3.91 -15.83 -0.27
C ARG A 678 3.52 -15.17 -1.60
N THR A 679 3.34 -15.97 -2.65
CA THR A 679 2.76 -15.49 -3.93
C THR A 679 1.39 -14.83 -3.71
N ALA A 680 0.60 -15.29 -2.73
CA ALA A 680 -0.68 -14.68 -2.40
C ALA A 680 -0.53 -13.32 -1.69
N ASP A 681 0.47 -13.18 -0.83
CA ASP A 681 0.76 -11.96 -0.07
C ASP A 681 1.27 -10.85 -1.01
N SER A 682 2.19 -11.18 -1.91
CA SER A 682 2.72 -10.23 -2.88
C SER A 682 1.68 -9.76 -3.91
N GLY A 683 0.80 -10.67 -4.38
CA GLY A 683 -0.37 -10.30 -5.18
C GLY A 683 -1.39 -9.44 -4.40
N TYR A 684 -1.43 -9.54 -3.07
CA TYR A 684 -2.25 -8.73 -2.19
C TYR A 684 -1.63 -7.35 -1.90
N LEU A 685 -0.30 -7.23 -1.78
CA LEU A 685 0.42 -5.96 -1.78
C LEU A 685 0.23 -5.21 -3.11
N THR A 686 0.48 -5.88 -4.25
CA THR A 686 0.25 -5.34 -5.60
C THR A 686 -1.16 -4.75 -5.72
N ARG A 687 -2.16 -5.49 -5.23
CA ARG A 687 -3.53 -5.01 -5.16
C ARG A 687 -3.68 -3.75 -4.29
N ARG A 688 -3.12 -3.70 -3.08
CA ARG A 688 -3.20 -2.52 -2.20
C ARG A 688 -2.58 -1.28 -2.85
N LEU A 689 -1.46 -1.46 -3.55
CA LEU A 689 -0.78 -0.40 -4.31
C LEU A 689 -1.66 0.11 -5.45
N ILE A 690 -2.36 -0.77 -6.19
CA ILE A 690 -3.34 -0.35 -7.20
C ILE A 690 -4.54 0.37 -6.54
N ASP A 691 -5.07 -0.19 -5.45
CA ASP A 691 -6.24 0.32 -4.74
C ASP A 691 -6.01 1.72 -4.10
N ILE A 692 -4.75 2.15 -3.90
CA ILE A 692 -4.38 3.54 -3.53
C ILE A 692 -3.97 4.41 -4.75
N ALA A 693 -3.24 3.87 -5.71
CA ALA A 693 -2.63 4.67 -6.79
C ALA A 693 -3.52 4.87 -8.03
N GLN A 694 -4.66 4.17 -8.13
CA GLN A 694 -5.57 4.22 -9.30
C GLN A 694 -6.11 5.63 -9.68
N GLU A 695 -6.09 6.60 -8.76
CA GLU A 695 -6.51 7.99 -9.04
C GLU A 695 -5.38 8.83 -9.68
N VAL A 696 -4.15 8.30 -9.76
CA VAL A 696 -2.96 9.03 -10.24
C VAL A 696 -2.82 8.89 -11.76
N ILE A 697 -3.35 9.88 -12.47
CA ILE A 697 -3.39 10.01 -13.93
C ILE A 697 -2.74 11.35 -14.32
N ILE A 698 -2.15 11.44 -15.51
CA ILE A 698 -1.63 12.70 -16.06
C ILE A 698 -2.76 13.51 -16.70
N PHE A 699 -3.06 14.69 -16.16
CA PHE A 699 -4.14 15.59 -16.62
C PHE A 699 -3.70 17.03 -16.94
N LYS A 700 -2.44 17.40 -16.67
CA LYS A 700 -1.90 18.76 -16.88
C LYS A 700 -0.43 18.65 -17.31
N GLU A 701 0.03 19.57 -18.15
CA GLU A 701 1.43 19.61 -18.59
C GLU A 701 2.33 20.00 -17.42
N ASP A 702 2.22 21.25 -16.95
CA ASP A 702 2.96 21.78 -15.81
C ASP A 702 2.01 22.18 -14.67
N CYS A 703 2.28 21.76 -13.43
CA CYS A 703 1.56 22.25 -12.24
C CYS A 703 1.84 23.74 -11.97
N GLY A 704 3.05 24.23 -12.25
CA GLY A 704 3.55 25.58 -11.97
C GLY A 704 4.63 25.63 -10.87
N THR A 705 4.79 24.55 -10.10
CA THR A 705 5.49 24.54 -8.80
C THR A 705 6.96 24.98 -8.85
N LEU A 706 7.39 25.60 -7.76
CA LEU A 706 8.78 25.98 -7.48
C LEU A 706 9.45 25.04 -6.46
N ASP A 707 8.70 24.16 -5.77
CA ASP A 707 9.26 23.18 -4.84
C ASP A 707 10.21 22.23 -5.60
N THR A 708 11.46 22.17 -5.13
CA THR A 708 12.49 21.25 -5.62
C THR A 708 12.39 19.90 -4.89
N PHE A 709 12.85 18.83 -5.53
CA PHE A 709 13.22 17.59 -4.84
C PHE A 709 14.70 17.34 -5.15
N TRP A 710 15.53 17.20 -4.12
CA TRP A 710 16.98 17.04 -4.28
C TRP A 710 17.32 15.56 -4.44
N VAL A 711 17.79 15.19 -5.63
CA VAL A 711 18.34 13.85 -5.85
C VAL A 711 19.84 13.89 -5.58
N VAL A 712 20.25 13.12 -4.57
CA VAL A 712 21.63 12.85 -4.19
C VAL A 712 22.05 11.43 -4.63
N PRO A 713 23.35 11.09 -4.64
CA PRO A 713 23.80 9.73 -4.93
C PRO A 713 23.45 8.82 -3.75
N ARG A 714 23.53 7.50 -3.94
CA ARG A 714 23.21 6.56 -2.84
C ARG A 714 24.32 6.60 -1.77
N PRO A 715 24.00 6.46 -0.46
CA PRO A 715 25.02 6.46 0.60
C PRO A 715 26.10 5.36 0.44
N GLU A 716 25.79 4.30 -0.30
CA GLU A 716 26.68 3.19 -0.62
C GLU A 716 27.61 3.46 -1.83
N ASP A 717 27.48 4.62 -2.50
CA ASP A 717 28.18 4.97 -3.75
C ASP A 717 28.96 6.28 -3.60
N GLU A 718 30.16 6.19 -3.02
CA GLU A 718 31.12 7.31 -2.90
C GLU A 718 31.52 7.92 -4.25
N THR A 719 31.32 7.19 -5.36
CA THR A 719 31.67 7.59 -6.73
C THR A 719 30.55 8.29 -7.51
N ALA A 720 29.36 8.43 -6.91
CA ALA A 720 28.17 9.03 -7.51
C ALA A 720 27.71 8.46 -8.88
N LYS A 721 28.15 7.24 -9.24
CA LYS A 721 27.77 6.55 -10.49
C LYS A 721 26.28 6.24 -10.59
N THR A 722 25.58 6.20 -9.47
CA THR A 722 24.13 6.02 -9.39
C THR A 722 23.35 7.30 -9.73
N LEU A 723 23.98 8.49 -9.68
CA LEU A 723 23.29 9.76 -9.89
C LEU A 723 22.67 9.89 -11.31
N PRO A 724 23.36 9.58 -12.42
CA PRO A 724 22.80 9.68 -13.77
C PRO A 724 21.54 8.80 -13.95
N GLU A 725 21.54 7.60 -13.37
CA GLU A 725 20.38 6.69 -13.41
C GLU A 725 19.17 7.24 -12.65
N ARG A 726 19.37 7.92 -11.51
CA ARG A 726 18.28 8.50 -10.70
C ARG A 726 17.63 9.73 -11.35
N VAL A 727 18.41 10.52 -12.11
CA VAL A 727 17.94 11.75 -12.77
C VAL A 727 17.45 11.54 -14.19
N ASN A 728 17.84 10.46 -14.86
CA ASN A 728 17.46 10.12 -16.23
C ASN A 728 15.93 10.21 -16.46
N GLY A 729 15.52 11.03 -17.43
CA GLY A 729 14.13 11.25 -17.77
C GLY A 729 13.33 12.01 -16.71
N ARG A 730 13.98 12.77 -15.81
CA ARG A 730 13.36 13.84 -15.01
C ARG A 730 13.55 15.19 -15.69
N LEU A 731 12.84 16.20 -15.21
CA LEU A 731 13.06 17.60 -15.57
C LEU A 731 13.74 18.32 -14.40
N ALA A 732 14.65 19.25 -14.69
CA ALA A 732 15.25 20.11 -13.68
C ALA A 732 14.20 21.09 -13.10
N ALA A 733 14.17 21.25 -11.77
CA ALA A 733 13.25 22.15 -11.07
C ALA A 733 13.79 23.59 -10.99
N ALA A 734 15.12 23.74 -10.97
CA ALA A 734 15.86 24.99 -11.05
C ALA A 734 17.06 24.81 -12.02
N PRO A 735 17.65 25.89 -12.56
CA PRO A 735 18.85 25.78 -13.40
C PRO A 735 20.03 25.19 -12.60
N VAL A 736 20.82 24.34 -13.24
CA VAL A 736 21.99 23.69 -12.65
C VAL A 736 23.25 24.27 -13.27
N ALA A 737 24.07 24.93 -12.45
CA ALA A 737 25.34 25.53 -12.87
C ALA A 737 26.53 24.62 -12.55
N HIS A 738 27.55 24.65 -13.39
CA HIS A 738 28.82 23.96 -13.17
C HIS A 738 29.55 24.58 -11.96
N PRO A 739 30.02 23.78 -10.96
CA PRO A 739 30.58 24.31 -9.71
C PRO A 739 31.75 25.29 -9.88
N GLU A 740 32.68 25.00 -10.79
CA GLU A 740 33.87 25.85 -11.02
C GLU A 740 33.66 27.02 -12.00
N THR A 741 32.90 26.84 -13.09
CA THR A 741 32.78 27.86 -14.15
C THR A 741 31.56 28.77 -13.99
N GLY A 742 30.54 28.34 -13.25
CA GLY A 742 29.25 29.04 -13.14
C GLY A 742 28.36 28.97 -14.40
N GLU A 743 28.76 28.23 -15.43
CA GLU A 743 27.97 28.05 -16.65
C GLU A 743 26.75 27.14 -16.40
N ILE A 744 25.58 27.51 -16.91
CA ILE A 744 24.34 26.72 -16.76
C ILE A 744 24.42 25.50 -17.68
N MET A 745 24.56 24.32 -17.08
CA MET A 745 24.60 23.04 -17.79
C MET A 745 23.20 22.56 -18.17
N VAL A 746 22.19 22.86 -17.35
CA VAL A 746 20.79 22.48 -17.57
C VAL A 746 19.85 23.59 -17.10
N GLU A 747 18.91 23.97 -17.95
CA GLU A 747 17.89 24.99 -17.68
C GLU A 747 16.68 24.44 -16.92
N ARG A 748 15.92 25.32 -16.26
CA ARG A 748 14.67 24.93 -15.60
C ARG A 748 13.70 24.33 -16.63
N ASN A 749 13.02 23.23 -16.26
CA ASN A 749 12.16 22.42 -17.12
C ASN A 749 12.84 21.70 -18.30
N GLN A 750 14.17 21.78 -18.47
CA GLN A 750 14.89 20.92 -19.40
C GLN A 750 14.89 19.46 -18.89
N MET A 751 14.72 18.50 -19.80
CA MET A 751 14.83 17.07 -19.48
C MET A 751 16.30 16.67 -19.35
N ILE A 752 16.61 15.91 -18.29
CA ILE A 752 17.94 15.34 -18.05
C ILE A 752 17.95 13.93 -18.64
N ASP A 753 18.88 13.64 -19.56
CA ASP A 753 19.15 12.28 -20.04
C ASP A 753 20.42 11.71 -19.38
N LEU A 754 20.84 10.49 -19.78
CA LEU A 754 22.04 9.85 -19.24
C LEU A 754 23.35 10.55 -19.64
N ALA A 755 23.42 11.25 -20.77
CA ALA A 755 24.63 11.95 -21.21
C ALA A 755 24.80 13.26 -20.43
N ILE A 756 23.71 14.01 -20.26
CA ILE A 756 23.64 15.18 -19.38
C ILE A 756 23.93 14.77 -17.93
N GLY A 757 23.34 13.67 -17.46
CA GLY A 757 23.57 13.13 -16.12
C GLY A 757 25.02 12.71 -15.87
N GLN A 758 25.68 12.09 -16.86
CA GLN A 758 27.11 11.77 -16.75
C GLN A 758 27.96 13.04 -16.73
N ALA A 759 27.68 14.02 -17.61
CA ALA A 759 28.40 15.29 -17.63
C ALA A 759 28.29 16.06 -16.30
N MET A 760 27.16 15.97 -15.58
CA MET A 760 27.02 16.52 -14.23
C MET A 760 27.98 15.85 -13.23
N VAL A 761 28.08 14.52 -13.25
CA VAL A 761 29.00 13.76 -12.36
C VAL A 761 30.45 14.08 -12.70
N ASP A 762 30.80 14.16 -13.99
CA ASP A 762 32.14 14.52 -14.46
C ASP A 762 32.52 15.97 -14.06
N ALA A 763 31.53 16.87 -13.98
CA ALA A 763 31.66 18.24 -13.45
C ALA A 763 31.64 18.32 -11.90
N GLY A 764 31.61 17.19 -11.20
CA GLY A 764 31.65 17.11 -9.73
C GLY A 764 30.33 17.44 -9.02
N ILE A 765 29.21 17.56 -9.74
CA ILE A 765 27.89 17.83 -9.15
C ILE A 765 27.39 16.57 -8.42
N ARG A 766 27.03 16.73 -7.15
CA ARG A 766 26.53 15.64 -6.29
C ARG A 766 25.03 15.68 -6.05
N GLU A 767 24.43 16.87 -6.02
CA GLU A 767 22.99 17.05 -5.78
C GLU A 767 22.33 17.74 -6.96
N VAL A 768 21.16 17.25 -7.38
CA VAL A 768 20.43 17.77 -8.56
C VAL A 768 19.00 18.13 -8.15
N PRO A 769 18.58 19.41 -8.31
CA PRO A 769 17.22 19.84 -8.02
C PRO A 769 16.29 19.42 -9.17
N VAL A 770 15.56 18.32 -8.97
CA VAL A 770 14.65 17.75 -9.98
C VAL A 770 13.19 17.96 -9.61
N ARG A 771 12.32 17.88 -10.61
CA ARG A 771 10.87 17.79 -10.42
C ARG A 771 10.47 16.35 -10.05
N SER A 772 9.55 16.22 -9.11
CA SER A 772 9.08 14.94 -8.57
C SER A 772 7.55 14.89 -8.49
N PRO A 773 6.91 13.70 -8.59
CA PRO A 773 5.51 13.51 -8.22
C PRO A 773 5.20 13.90 -6.76
N LEU A 774 6.17 13.83 -5.85
CA LEU A 774 6.00 14.21 -4.43
C LEU A 774 5.48 15.64 -4.30
N ASN A 775 6.27 16.60 -4.81
CA ASN A 775 6.00 18.04 -4.71
C ASN A 775 5.07 18.60 -5.81
N CYS A 776 4.40 17.72 -6.58
CA CYS A 776 3.47 18.16 -7.62
C CYS A 776 2.17 18.77 -7.05
N GLU A 777 1.85 20.01 -7.39
CA GLU A 777 0.68 20.73 -6.87
C GLU A 777 -0.65 20.45 -7.63
N THR A 778 -0.69 19.42 -8.48
CA THR A 778 -1.94 19.06 -9.18
C THR A 778 -2.90 18.31 -8.25
N HIS A 779 -4.05 18.92 -7.93
CA HIS A 779 -5.10 18.36 -7.05
C HIS A 779 -5.54 16.94 -7.45
N ARG A 780 -5.52 16.61 -8.75
CA ARG A 780 -5.86 15.29 -9.29
C ARG A 780 -4.70 14.69 -10.06
N GLY A 781 -4.13 13.62 -9.52
CA GLY A 781 -2.98 12.94 -10.09
C GLY A 781 -1.68 13.74 -10.01
N VAL A 782 -0.97 13.81 -11.13
CA VAL A 782 0.38 14.41 -11.27
C VAL A 782 0.46 15.10 -12.64
N CYS A 783 1.25 16.17 -12.76
CA CYS A 783 1.50 16.83 -14.05
C CYS A 783 2.65 16.14 -14.83
N GLN A 784 2.60 16.26 -16.16
CA GLN A 784 3.60 15.70 -17.07
C GLN A 784 5.03 16.12 -16.67
N SER A 785 5.27 17.39 -16.37
CA SER A 785 6.59 17.92 -16.01
C SER A 785 7.14 17.38 -14.68
N CYS A 786 6.27 17.00 -13.73
CA CYS A 786 6.69 16.38 -12.46
C CYS A 786 6.92 14.87 -12.56
N TYR A 787 6.44 14.20 -13.62
CA TYR A 787 6.71 12.79 -13.86
C TYR A 787 7.84 12.56 -14.88
N GLY A 788 7.93 13.43 -15.89
CA GLY A 788 8.93 13.36 -16.96
C GLY A 788 8.70 12.18 -17.92
N MET A 789 9.78 11.46 -18.22
CA MET A 789 9.80 10.31 -19.12
C MET A 789 9.07 9.10 -18.53
N LEU A 790 8.28 8.42 -19.36
CA LEU A 790 7.69 7.11 -19.08
C LEU A 790 8.70 6.00 -19.44
N PRO A 791 9.20 5.20 -18.47
CA PRO A 791 10.25 4.20 -18.74
C PRO A 791 9.86 3.17 -19.80
N ALA A 792 8.58 2.78 -19.84
CA ALA A 792 8.05 1.82 -20.81
C ALA A 792 8.13 2.25 -22.30
N THR A 793 8.51 3.51 -22.59
CA THR A 793 8.47 4.08 -23.95
C THR A 793 9.65 4.99 -24.30
N GLY A 794 10.59 5.23 -23.37
CA GLY A 794 11.72 6.15 -23.57
C GLY A 794 11.34 7.60 -23.95
N LYS A 795 10.11 8.02 -23.66
CA LYS A 795 9.52 9.30 -24.13
C LYS A 795 8.78 10.01 -23.00
N LEU A 796 8.61 11.33 -23.13
CA LEU A 796 7.79 12.14 -22.20
C LEU A 796 6.40 11.51 -22.04
N VAL A 797 5.88 11.45 -20.81
CA VAL A 797 4.57 10.84 -20.55
C VAL A 797 3.44 11.59 -21.24
N VAL A 798 2.45 10.87 -21.78
CA VAL A 798 1.31 11.44 -22.50
C VAL A 798 0.11 11.72 -21.58
N MET A 799 -0.79 12.60 -22.03
CA MET A 799 -2.04 12.89 -21.33
C MET A 799 -2.92 11.64 -21.19
N GLY A 800 -3.68 11.59 -20.10
CA GLY A 800 -4.56 10.46 -19.77
C GLY A 800 -3.82 9.18 -19.35
N GLN A 801 -2.49 9.17 -19.28
CA GLN A 801 -1.73 7.99 -18.85
C GLN A 801 -1.94 7.72 -17.35
N ALA A 802 -2.41 6.51 -17.01
CA ALA A 802 -2.58 6.04 -15.63
C ALA A 802 -1.24 5.65 -14.97
N VAL A 803 -0.37 6.62 -14.72
CA VAL A 803 0.96 6.40 -14.11
C VAL A 803 0.90 5.72 -12.74
N GLY A 804 -0.17 5.89 -11.98
CA GLY A 804 -0.38 5.21 -10.70
C GLY A 804 -0.54 3.69 -10.80
N ILE A 805 -1.25 3.19 -11.83
CA ILE A 805 -1.32 1.75 -12.08
C ILE A 805 0.06 1.22 -12.50
N ILE A 806 0.79 1.97 -13.34
CA ILE A 806 2.13 1.59 -13.78
C ILE A 806 3.08 1.50 -12.59
N ALA A 807 3.06 2.48 -11.68
CA ALA A 807 3.86 2.48 -10.45
C ALA A 807 3.52 1.29 -9.54
N ALA A 808 2.23 1.06 -9.29
CA ALA A 808 1.77 -0.04 -8.45
C ALA A 808 2.14 -1.43 -9.01
N GLN A 809 2.06 -1.61 -10.33
CA GLN A 809 2.51 -2.83 -11.01
C GLN A 809 4.04 -2.96 -10.99
N SER A 810 4.78 -1.87 -11.20
CA SER A 810 6.25 -1.85 -11.23
C SER A 810 6.89 -2.17 -9.88
N ILE A 811 6.18 -1.95 -8.78
CA ILE A 811 6.59 -2.33 -7.42
C ILE A 811 6.07 -3.75 -7.10
N GLY A 812 4.81 -4.04 -7.45
CA GLY A 812 4.15 -5.29 -7.11
C GLY A 812 4.65 -6.53 -7.86
N GLU A 813 4.87 -6.44 -9.17
CA GLU A 813 5.32 -7.58 -9.98
C GLU A 813 6.72 -8.08 -9.55
N PRO A 814 7.76 -7.23 -9.47
CA PRO A 814 9.05 -7.69 -8.95
C PRO A 814 8.97 -8.08 -7.48
N GLY A 815 8.03 -7.51 -6.72
CA GLY A 815 7.67 -7.96 -5.37
C GLY A 815 7.28 -9.44 -5.30
N THR A 816 6.80 -10.06 -6.38
CA THR A 816 6.57 -11.51 -6.45
C THR A 816 7.89 -12.26 -6.68
N GLN A 817 8.76 -11.73 -7.55
CA GLN A 817 10.09 -12.29 -7.80
C GLN A 817 10.98 -12.24 -6.54
N LEU A 818 10.88 -11.18 -5.71
CA LEU A 818 11.55 -11.09 -4.40
C LEU A 818 11.21 -12.29 -3.49
N THR A 819 9.98 -12.81 -3.60
CA THR A 819 9.50 -13.99 -2.85
C THR A 819 9.73 -15.33 -3.55
N MET A 820 10.47 -15.36 -4.66
CA MET A 820 10.81 -16.58 -5.41
C MET A 820 12.33 -16.76 -5.56
N ARG A 821 13.05 -15.73 -6.03
CA ARG A 821 14.51 -15.79 -6.30
C ARG A 821 15.34 -16.24 -5.10
N THR A 822 15.01 -15.74 -3.91
CA THR A 822 15.65 -16.08 -2.62
C THR A 822 15.46 -17.54 -2.19
N PHE A 823 14.53 -18.29 -2.80
CA PHE A 823 14.17 -19.65 -2.38
C PHE A 823 14.63 -20.74 -3.37
N HIS A 824 14.95 -20.38 -4.62
CA HIS A 824 15.50 -21.32 -5.61
C HIS A 824 16.93 -21.79 -5.30
N THR A 825 17.61 -21.15 -4.35
CA THR A 825 18.86 -21.63 -3.72
C THR A 825 18.68 -22.91 -2.88
N GLY A 826 17.43 -23.38 -2.70
CA GLY A 826 17.15 -24.72 -2.15
C GLY A 826 17.37 -24.87 -0.65
N GLY A 827 17.57 -23.76 0.08
CA GLY A 827 17.83 -23.74 1.51
C GLY A 827 19.31 -23.79 1.90
N ILE A 828 20.23 -23.52 0.97
CA ILE A 828 21.65 -23.27 1.27
C ILE A 828 21.78 -22.07 2.22
N ALA A 829 22.70 -22.16 3.19
CA ALA A 829 22.97 -21.10 4.14
C ALA A 829 23.58 -19.84 3.48
N GLY A 830 23.15 -18.67 3.95
CA GLY A 830 23.66 -17.34 3.62
C GLY A 830 23.12 -16.33 4.64
N LEU A 831 23.53 -15.06 4.53
CA LEU A 831 23.00 -13.98 5.38
C LEU A 831 21.46 -13.94 5.29
N ASP A 832 20.79 -13.89 6.44
CA ASP A 832 19.35 -14.15 6.53
C ASP A 832 18.51 -12.94 6.06
N ILE A 833 18.11 -12.95 4.78
CA ILE A 833 17.31 -11.91 4.10
C ILE A 833 15.84 -11.94 4.60
N THR A 834 15.68 -11.69 5.90
CA THR A 834 14.39 -11.35 6.54
C THR A 834 13.90 -9.96 6.11
N SER A 835 14.79 -9.15 5.54
CA SER A 835 14.60 -7.78 5.03
C SER A 835 13.92 -7.66 3.65
N GLY A 836 13.43 -8.76 3.06
CA GLY A 836 12.74 -8.75 1.77
C GLY A 836 11.32 -8.13 1.80
N LEU A 837 10.36 -8.74 1.09
CA LEU A 837 8.97 -8.26 1.01
C LEU A 837 8.33 -7.82 2.36
N PRO A 838 8.58 -8.47 3.52
CA PRO A 838 8.03 -8.01 4.80
C PRO A 838 8.47 -6.59 5.21
N ARG A 839 9.69 -6.15 4.87
CA ARG A 839 10.16 -4.77 5.11
C ARG A 839 9.46 -3.78 4.17
N VAL A 840 9.24 -4.16 2.92
CA VAL A 840 8.46 -3.37 1.95
C VAL A 840 7.00 -3.21 2.41
N GLU A 841 6.38 -4.25 2.96
CA GLU A 841 5.05 -4.15 3.62
C GLU A 841 5.07 -3.27 4.88
N GLU A 842 6.13 -3.35 5.70
CA GLU A 842 6.28 -2.56 6.93
C GLU A 842 6.35 -1.06 6.61
N LEU A 843 7.16 -0.69 5.61
CA LEU A 843 7.33 0.67 5.11
C LEU A 843 6.04 1.21 4.47
N PHE A 844 5.43 0.50 3.51
CA PHE A 844 4.21 0.98 2.84
C PHE A 844 2.96 0.94 3.73
N GLU A 845 2.89 0.12 4.77
CA GLU A 845 1.82 0.22 5.78
C GLU A 845 2.17 1.19 6.93
N ALA A 846 3.28 1.92 6.82
CA ALA A 846 3.77 2.90 7.80
C ALA A 846 3.73 2.35 9.25
N ARG A 847 4.23 1.12 9.44
CA ARG A 847 4.29 0.47 10.75
C ARG A 847 5.55 0.90 11.49
N ILE A 848 5.46 0.96 12.82
CA ILE A 848 6.65 1.12 13.67
C ILE A 848 7.52 -0.13 13.52
N PRO A 849 8.80 -0.02 13.13
CA PRO A 849 9.68 -1.17 12.96
C PRO A 849 9.91 -1.94 14.27
N LYS A 850 10.24 -3.23 14.18
CA LYS A 850 10.70 -4.02 15.33
C LYS A 850 12.11 -3.59 15.74
N GLY A 851 12.28 -3.24 17.02
CA GLY A 851 13.56 -2.73 17.52
C GLY A 851 13.94 -1.39 16.88
N ALA A 852 12.95 -0.52 16.64
CA ALA A 852 13.18 0.78 16.03
C ALA A 852 14.19 1.62 16.82
N ALA A 853 15.01 2.40 16.11
CA ALA A 853 15.89 3.37 16.74
C ALA A 853 15.08 4.50 17.38
N ILE A 854 15.44 4.85 18.62
CA ILE A 854 14.99 6.09 19.26
C ILE A 854 15.81 7.24 18.64
N LEU A 855 15.13 8.28 18.16
CA LEU A 855 15.74 9.50 17.68
C LEU A 855 15.79 10.55 18.80
N ALA A 856 16.73 11.49 18.71
CA ALA A 856 16.72 12.69 19.55
C ALA A 856 15.52 13.58 19.19
N ASP A 857 14.68 13.95 20.17
CA ASP A 857 13.56 14.87 19.97
C ASP A 857 14.02 16.32 19.68
N ILE A 858 15.19 16.70 20.23
CA ILE A 858 15.77 18.05 20.25
C ILE A 858 17.29 18.00 20.02
N ASP A 859 17.88 19.12 19.60
CA ASP A 859 19.33 19.35 19.70
C ASP A 859 19.73 19.41 21.18
N GLY A 860 20.92 18.90 21.55
CA GLY A 860 21.41 19.01 22.93
C GLY A 860 22.54 18.05 23.31
N THR A 861 22.89 18.05 24.59
CA THR A 861 23.88 17.13 25.17
C THR A 861 23.20 15.92 25.81
N VAL A 862 23.81 14.74 25.67
CA VAL A 862 23.35 13.46 26.21
C VAL A 862 23.84 13.27 27.65
N GLU A 863 22.91 13.01 28.57
CA GLU A 863 23.16 12.54 29.96
C GLU A 863 22.64 11.08 30.11
N LEU A 864 23.43 10.17 30.69
CA LEU A 864 23.09 8.74 30.83
C LEU A 864 22.99 8.25 32.28
N ASP A 865 21.75 8.09 32.77
CA ASP A 865 21.45 7.43 34.04
C ASP A 865 21.19 5.92 33.89
N ALA A 866 21.47 5.14 34.94
CA ALA A 866 21.20 3.71 35.01
C ALA A 866 20.48 3.34 36.31
N ASP A 867 19.36 2.62 36.18
CA ASP A 867 18.43 2.24 37.26
C ASP A 867 18.08 0.74 37.14
N GLU A 868 17.45 0.14 38.15
CA GLU A 868 17.13 -1.30 38.14
C GLU A 868 16.15 -1.70 37.01
N GLU A 869 15.35 -0.75 36.52
CA GLU A 869 14.40 -0.97 35.41
C GLU A 869 15.02 -0.78 34.01
N GLY A 870 16.22 -0.19 33.88
CA GLY A 870 16.87 0.07 32.59
C GLY A 870 17.80 1.28 32.58
N ARG A 871 18.21 1.71 31.38
CA ARG A 871 18.96 2.97 31.19
C ARG A 871 17.98 4.10 30.89
N ARG A 872 18.18 5.27 31.49
CA ARG A 872 17.48 6.51 31.11
C ARG A 872 18.47 7.40 30.38
N LEU A 873 18.13 7.79 29.16
CA LEU A 873 18.86 8.79 28.41
C LEU A 873 18.08 10.10 28.51
N ARG A 874 18.74 11.14 29.03
CA ARG A 874 18.23 12.50 29.07
C ARG A 874 18.95 13.33 28.00
N LEU A 875 18.18 14.10 27.24
CA LEU A 875 18.67 15.14 26.35
C LEU A 875 18.37 16.48 27.00
N THR A 876 19.39 17.34 27.09
CA THR A 876 19.27 18.70 27.62
C THR A 876 19.68 19.68 26.54
N SER A 877 18.71 20.46 26.03
CA SER A 877 19.00 21.70 25.31
C SER A 877 19.16 22.85 26.30
N ARG A 878 19.96 23.86 25.93
CA ARG A 878 20.04 25.15 26.64
C ARG A 878 20.24 26.26 25.62
N GLU A 879 19.28 27.17 25.52
CA GLU A 879 19.43 28.41 24.76
C GLU A 879 19.53 29.58 25.75
N GLU A 880 20.67 30.27 25.73
CA GLU A 880 20.92 31.46 26.55
C GLU A 880 20.32 32.69 25.86
N PHE A 881 19.23 33.22 26.41
CA PHE A 881 18.57 34.43 25.92
C PHE A 881 19.02 35.66 26.71
N ARG A 882 19.08 36.80 26.01
CA ARG A 882 19.56 38.08 26.56
C ARG A 882 18.67 39.24 26.13
N GLU A 883 18.17 40.01 27.10
CA GLU A 883 17.45 41.27 26.87
C GLU A 883 18.26 42.44 27.44
N ASP A 884 18.64 43.40 26.60
CA ASP A 884 19.53 44.52 26.94
C ASP A 884 18.74 45.81 27.27
N TYR A 885 18.98 46.35 28.47
CA TYR A 885 18.34 47.55 29.00
C TYR A 885 19.38 48.69 29.15
N ALA A 886 19.20 49.78 28.41
CA ALA A 886 20.07 50.96 28.52
C ALA A 886 19.80 51.75 29.81
N VAL A 887 20.85 52.14 30.53
CA VAL A 887 20.74 52.97 31.74
C VAL A 887 20.66 54.45 31.38
N PRO A 888 19.69 55.23 31.89
CA PRO A 888 19.59 56.67 31.65
C PRO A 888 20.83 57.45 32.10
N ASP A 889 21.10 58.59 31.45
CA ASP A 889 22.30 59.41 31.67
C ASP A 889 22.44 59.87 33.13
N GLY A 890 23.43 59.31 33.84
CA GLY A 890 23.67 59.57 35.26
C GLY A 890 22.73 58.85 36.23
N GLY A 891 21.96 57.86 35.75
CA GLY A 891 21.11 56.99 36.53
C GLY A 891 21.87 56.07 37.51
N LEU A 892 21.15 55.55 38.49
CA LEU A 892 21.68 54.62 39.50
C LEU A 892 21.12 53.22 39.26
N ILE A 893 22.03 52.27 39.02
CA ILE A 893 21.73 50.84 38.95
C ILE A 893 21.42 50.33 40.37
N LEU A 894 20.26 49.70 40.54
CA LEU A 894 19.78 49.16 41.82
C LEU A 894 20.12 47.68 42.03
N VAL A 895 20.47 46.98 40.95
CA VAL A 895 20.87 45.57 40.94
C VAL A 895 22.40 45.39 41.02
N ASP A 896 22.84 44.20 41.42
CA ASP A 896 24.23 43.76 41.46
C ASP A 896 24.52 42.68 40.39
N GLN A 897 25.80 42.54 40.00
CA GLN A 897 26.22 41.54 39.00
C GLN A 897 25.89 40.13 39.50
N GLY A 898 25.05 39.41 38.75
CA GLY A 898 24.57 38.08 39.09
C GLY A 898 23.43 38.04 40.11
N GLU A 899 22.79 39.16 40.44
CA GLU A 899 21.49 39.19 41.14
C GLU A 899 20.42 38.59 40.21
N GLU A 900 19.59 37.68 40.73
CA GLU A 900 18.39 37.19 40.03
C GLU A 900 17.24 38.19 40.23
N VAL A 901 16.48 38.46 39.17
CA VAL A 901 15.38 39.41 39.16
C VAL A 901 14.09 38.79 38.63
N GLU A 902 12.95 39.22 39.15
CA GLU A 902 11.61 38.83 38.65
C GLU A 902 11.06 39.90 37.68
N PRO A 903 10.11 39.55 36.78
CA PRO A 903 9.37 40.53 35.98
C PRO A 903 8.74 41.62 36.87
N GLY A 904 8.96 42.88 36.53
CA GLY A 904 8.56 44.04 37.33
C GLY A 904 9.65 44.58 38.27
N THR A 905 10.83 43.95 38.35
CA THR A 905 11.95 44.46 39.18
C THR A 905 12.57 45.72 38.56
N VAL A 906 12.77 46.78 39.35
CA VAL A 906 13.41 48.02 38.91
C VAL A 906 14.93 47.86 38.85
N LEU A 907 15.48 47.85 37.62
CA LEU A 907 16.90 47.66 37.33
C LEU A 907 17.72 48.93 37.59
N ALA A 908 17.20 50.09 37.17
CA ALA A 908 17.84 51.40 37.34
C ALA A 908 16.83 52.55 37.44
N THR A 909 17.26 53.68 38.02
CA THR A 909 16.45 54.91 38.07
C THR A 909 17.24 56.15 37.62
N GLY A 910 16.59 57.05 36.90
CA GLY A 910 17.12 58.37 36.57
C GLY A 910 16.78 59.40 37.66
N THR A 911 17.65 59.57 38.68
CA THR A 911 17.47 60.63 39.70
C THR A 911 18.80 61.26 40.15
N PRO A 912 19.03 62.57 39.93
CA PRO A 912 20.29 63.23 40.34
C PRO A 912 20.50 63.37 41.86
N ALA A 913 19.45 63.21 42.68
CA ALA A 913 19.39 63.67 44.07
C ALA A 913 20.16 62.84 45.11
N LEU A 914 20.66 61.64 44.76
CA LEU A 914 21.25 60.69 45.74
C LEU A 914 22.78 60.80 45.93
N LYS A 915 23.43 61.81 45.34
CA LYS A 915 24.87 62.07 45.48
C LYS A 915 25.25 62.60 46.89
N GLY A 916 25.42 61.69 47.86
CA GLY A 916 25.95 62.07 49.18
C GLY A 916 26.09 60.98 50.27
N ARG A 917 25.63 59.75 50.05
CA ARG A 917 25.61 58.68 51.08
C ARG A 917 26.70 57.62 50.81
N LYS A 918 27.33 57.10 51.87
CA LYS A 918 28.57 56.30 51.81
C LYS A 918 28.39 54.76 51.74
N SER A 919 27.20 54.24 51.51
CA SER A 919 26.98 52.79 51.35
C SER A 919 25.86 52.48 50.35
N LYS A 920 26.05 51.45 49.51
CA LYS A 920 25.13 51.08 48.42
C LYS A 920 23.70 50.77 48.94
N ALA A 921 23.60 50.05 50.06
CA ALA A 921 22.32 49.72 50.70
C ALA A 921 21.54 50.96 51.20
N ALA A 922 22.22 52.04 51.62
CA ALA A 922 21.57 53.30 52.01
C ALA A 922 21.15 54.17 50.82
N ILE A 923 21.49 53.75 49.59
CA ILE A 923 21.03 54.30 48.32
C ILE A 923 19.85 53.45 47.81
N LYS A 924 19.97 52.11 47.76
CA LYS A 924 18.88 51.18 47.36
C LYS A 924 17.60 51.44 48.19
N LYS A 925 17.71 51.47 49.53
CA LYS A 925 16.60 51.80 50.44
C LYS A 925 16.05 53.24 50.34
N ALA A 926 16.81 54.16 49.75
CA ALA A 926 16.35 55.54 49.52
C ALA A 926 15.71 55.72 48.14
N ALA A 927 16.07 54.89 47.16
CA ALA A 927 15.39 54.79 45.88
C ALA A 927 14.04 54.07 46.04
N GLU A 928 13.99 52.94 46.76
CA GLU A 928 12.76 52.21 47.13
C GLU A 928 11.68 53.15 47.68
N ALA A 929 12.01 53.91 48.74
CA ALA A 929 11.08 54.85 49.37
C ALA A 929 10.70 56.06 48.47
N ALA A 930 11.52 56.42 47.48
CA ALA A 930 11.20 57.47 46.52
C ALA A 930 10.28 56.96 45.40
N ILE A 931 10.46 55.72 44.95
CA ILE A 931 9.58 55.02 44.02
C ILE A 931 8.19 54.84 44.65
N GLU A 932 8.14 54.42 45.91
CA GLU A 932 6.90 54.24 46.67
C GLU A 932 6.12 55.56 46.84
N ALA A 933 6.80 56.67 47.13
CA ALA A 933 6.21 58.01 47.23
C ALA A 933 5.80 58.62 45.87
N ALA A 934 6.49 58.26 44.77
CA ALA A 934 6.05 58.63 43.43
C ALA A 934 4.80 57.85 43.02
N ALA A 935 4.71 56.56 43.38
CA ALA A 935 3.54 55.71 43.12
C ALA A 935 2.29 56.15 43.91
N SER A 936 2.44 56.75 45.10
CA SER A 936 1.32 57.33 45.86
C SER A 936 0.85 58.71 45.36
N GLY A 937 1.50 59.27 44.33
CA GLY A 937 1.08 60.51 43.67
C GLY A 937 1.51 61.81 44.36
N GLU A 938 2.43 61.76 45.33
CA GLU A 938 2.91 62.93 46.08
C GLU A 938 4.34 63.39 45.68
N GLY A 939 4.90 62.85 44.58
CA GLY A 939 6.27 63.12 44.12
C GLY A 939 6.39 63.48 42.62
N GLU A 940 7.60 63.89 42.22
CA GLU A 940 7.97 64.04 40.81
C GLU A 940 8.05 62.67 40.11
N PRO A 941 7.70 62.55 38.81
CA PRO A 941 7.77 61.28 38.09
C PRO A 941 9.22 60.83 37.90
N ILE A 942 9.58 59.69 38.51
CA ILE A 942 10.92 59.09 38.40
C ILE A 942 10.97 58.19 37.18
N GLU A 943 11.92 58.46 36.28
CA GLU A 943 12.23 57.58 35.14
C GLU A 943 12.87 56.27 35.66
N GLN A 944 12.24 55.13 35.34
CA GLN A 944 12.59 53.82 35.87
C GLN A 944 12.75 52.81 34.73
N VAL A 945 13.86 52.07 34.76
CA VAL A 945 14.10 50.92 33.90
C VAL A 945 13.63 49.69 34.67
N VAL A 946 12.69 48.93 34.09
CA VAL A 946 12.01 47.81 34.76
C VAL A 946 12.17 46.55 33.92
N ALA A 947 12.46 45.42 34.58
CA ALA A 947 12.56 44.11 33.94
C ALA A 947 11.21 43.65 33.37
N ASN A 948 11.14 43.37 32.07
CA ASN A 948 10.02 42.69 31.40
C ASN A 948 10.01 41.19 31.70
N ILE A 949 11.21 40.60 31.83
CA ILE A 949 11.48 39.16 31.93
C ILE A 949 12.33 38.90 33.18
N GLY A 950 12.16 37.73 33.82
CA GLY A 950 12.96 37.32 34.96
C GLY A 950 14.21 36.54 34.54
N GLY A 951 15.32 36.74 35.23
CA GLY A 951 16.60 36.13 34.89
C GLY A 951 17.75 36.67 35.72
N ARG A 952 18.97 36.35 35.31
CA ARG A 952 20.22 36.74 35.97
C ARG A 952 20.78 38.02 35.37
N VAL A 953 21.12 38.99 36.21
CA VAL A 953 21.64 40.29 35.75
C VAL A 953 23.13 40.23 35.39
N GLU A 954 23.47 40.67 34.18
CA GLU A 954 24.81 41.13 33.81
C GLU A 954 24.83 42.65 33.63
N ILE A 955 25.95 43.30 33.94
CA ILE A 955 26.14 44.75 33.84
C ILE A 955 27.44 45.02 33.10
N ASP A 956 27.37 45.54 31.87
CA ASP A 956 28.55 45.98 31.12
C ASP A 956 28.38 47.42 30.63
N SER A 957 29.36 48.26 30.96
CA SER A 957 29.64 49.57 30.34
C SER A 957 28.48 50.57 30.17
N GLY A 958 27.38 50.42 30.93
CA GLY A 958 26.19 51.29 30.87
C GLY A 958 24.91 50.59 30.40
N VAL A 959 24.97 49.31 30.09
CA VAL A 959 23.82 48.44 29.80
C VAL A 959 23.65 47.43 30.95
N ILE A 960 22.40 47.17 31.32
CA ILE A 960 22.01 46.07 32.20
C ILE A 960 21.36 45.02 31.29
N SER A 961 21.87 43.80 31.32
CA SER A 961 21.38 42.71 30.48
C SER A 961 20.77 41.64 31.37
N ILE A 962 19.53 41.25 31.11
CA ILE A 962 18.92 40.09 31.77
C ILE A 962 19.22 38.88 30.90
N VAL A 963 19.92 37.91 31.47
CA VAL A 963 20.26 36.64 30.83
C VAL A 963 19.46 35.52 31.48
N TRP A 964 18.80 34.67 30.68
CA TRP A 964 18.11 33.48 31.17
C TRP A 964 18.32 32.29 30.23
N ASP A 965 18.48 31.10 30.81
CA ASP A 965 18.52 29.85 30.07
C ASP A 965 17.07 29.38 29.85
N ASP A 966 16.67 29.11 28.61
CA ASP A 966 15.57 28.17 28.37
C ASP A 966 16.15 26.75 28.26
N VAL A 967 15.65 25.84 29.10
CA VAL A 967 16.24 24.51 29.34
C VAL A 967 15.21 23.44 29.04
N GLU A 968 15.10 23.04 27.76
CA GLU A 968 14.25 21.91 27.40
C GLU A 968 14.95 20.58 27.71
N VAL A 969 14.26 19.73 28.46
CA VAL A 969 14.74 18.40 28.89
C VAL A 969 13.81 17.31 28.37
N ARG A 970 14.36 16.31 27.68
CA ARG A 970 13.64 15.14 27.17
C ARG A 970 14.24 13.85 27.70
N GLU A 971 13.39 12.90 28.10
CA GLU A 971 13.82 11.64 28.72
C GLU A 971 13.30 10.43 27.95
N HIS A 972 14.21 9.50 27.62
CA HIS A 972 13.95 8.29 26.87
C HIS A 972 14.38 7.05 27.69
N LEU A 973 13.47 6.09 27.88
CA LEU A 973 13.78 4.81 28.54
C LEU A 973 14.36 3.82 27.53
N ILE A 974 15.54 3.28 27.81
CA ILE A 974 16.28 2.38 26.93
C ILE A 974 16.45 1.00 27.60
N LEU A 975 16.09 -0.05 26.87
CA LEU A 975 16.25 -1.43 27.31
C LEU A 975 17.74 -1.80 27.41
N ALA A 976 18.12 -2.52 28.47
CA ALA A 976 19.53 -2.88 28.73
C ALA A 976 20.19 -3.74 27.63
N SER A 977 19.39 -4.38 26.76
CA SER A 977 19.84 -5.15 25.59
C SER A 977 20.06 -4.32 24.31
N SER A 978 19.71 -3.03 24.30
CA SER A 978 19.90 -2.15 23.15
C SER A 978 21.35 -1.66 23.03
N TYR A 979 21.88 -1.67 21.80
CA TYR A 979 23.20 -1.13 21.49
C TYR A 979 23.13 0.40 21.34
N MET A 980 23.84 1.13 22.21
CA MET A 980 23.95 2.58 22.16
C MET A 980 24.84 3.03 20.99
N LEU A 981 24.44 4.10 20.30
CA LEU A 981 25.31 4.79 19.33
C LEU A 981 26.03 5.99 19.96
N VAL A 982 25.41 6.60 20.98
CA VAL A 982 25.91 7.78 21.71
C VAL A 982 26.43 7.43 23.10
N LYS A 983 27.21 8.33 23.69
CA LYS A 983 27.79 8.26 25.03
C LYS A 983 27.33 9.43 25.89
N ASP A 984 27.61 9.32 27.18
CA ASP A 984 27.47 10.42 28.14
C ASP A 984 28.38 11.58 27.74
N GLY A 985 27.82 12.80 27.64
CA GLY A 985 28.50 14.00 27.18
C GLY A 985 28.63 14.17 25.66
N ASP A 986 28.10 13.26 24.83
CA ASP A 986 28.03 13.50 23.38
C ASP A 986 26.96 14.56 23.05
N ASN A 987 27.22 15.40 22.04
CA ASN A 987 26.24 16.33 21.49
C ASN A 987 25.53 15.70 20.28
N VAL A 988 24.20 15.78 20.26
CA VAL A 988 23.33 15.23 19.20
C VAL A 988 22.46 16.32 18.58
N ARG A 989 21.99 16.07 17.35
CA ARG A 989 20.97 16.91 16.70
C ARG A 989 19.61 16.22 16.66
N ALA A 990 18.56 17.02 16.54
CA ALA A 990 17.19 16.57 16.37
C ALA A 990 17.07 15.56 15.22
N GLY A 991 16.59 14.36 15.56
CA GLY A 991 16.42 13.24 14.64
C GLY A 991 17.63 12.31 14.54
N ASP A 992 18.74 12.53 15.24
CA ASP A 992 19.88 11.60 15.26
C ASP A 992 19.56 10.32 16.07
N PRO A 993 20.00 9.13 15.62
CA PRO A 993 19.67 7.86 16.28
C PRO A 993 20.54 7.62 17.52
N LEU A 994 19.90 7.54 18.68
CA LEU A 994 20.56 7.32 19.98
C LEU A 994 20.96 5.84 20.19
N ILE A 995 20.23 4.92 19.57
CA ILE A 995 20.47 3.47 19.60
C ILE A 995 20.43 2.88 18.20
N SER A 996 21.11 1.74 18.02
CA SER A 996 21.13 1.02 16.75
C SER A 996 19.78 0.35 16.46
N GLY A 997 19.20 0.65 15.29
CA GLY A 997 17.95 0.07 14.81
C GLY A 997 17.41 0.76 13.55
N PRO A 998 16.40 0.20 12.87
CA PRO A 998 15.68 0.87 11.78
C PRO A 998 14.91 2.09 12.30
N LEU A 999 14.99 3.23 11.59
CA LEU A 999 14.32 4.47 12.02
C LEU A 999 12.80 4.38 11.85
N ASN A 1000 12.03 4.96 12.78
CA ASN A 1000 10.57 5.01 12.75
C ASN A 1000 10.06 6.13 11.81
N PRO A 1001 9.27 5.82 10.75
CA PRO A 1001 8.76 6.83 9.82
C PRO A 1001 7.88 7.94 10.44
N HIS A 1002 7.22 7.69 11.57
CA HIS A 1002 6.38 8.71 12.22
C HIS A 1002 7.21 9.76 12.96
N ASP A 1003 8.35 9.35 13.51
CA ASP A 1003 9.20 10.22 14.31
C ASP A 1003 10.05 11.10 13.38
N ILE A 1004 10.51 10.55 12.24
CA ILE A 1004 11.11 11.35 11.16
C ILE A 1004 10.13 12.44 10.69
N LEU A 1005 8.84 12.12 10.47
CA LEU A 1005 7.85 13.12 10.06
C LEU A 1005 7.66 14.24 11.09
N HIS A 1006 7.77 13.91 12.38
CA HIS A 1006 7.58 14.87 13.46
C HIS A 1006 8.80 15.77 13.67
N ILE A 1007 10.01 15.20 13.59
CA ILE A 1007 11.26 15.86 13.98
C ILE A 1007 11.95 16.48 12.75
N ARG A 1008 12.14 15.70 11.67
CA ARG A 1008 12.85 16.12 10.45
C ARG A 1008 11.93 16.57 9.30
N GLY A 1009 10.63 16.29 9.40
CA GLY A 1009 9.60 16.83 8.49
C GLY A 1009 9.30 15.99 7.24
N LYS A 1010 8.72 16.65 6.21
CA LYS A 1010 8.12 15.96 5.04
C LYS A 1010 9.17 15.37 4.09
N ASP A 1011 10.28 16.08 3.85
CA ASP A 1011 11.18 15.80 2.74
C ASP A 1011 12.19 14.70 3.10
N ASP A 1012 12.82 14.79 4.29
CA ASP A 1012 13.65 13.75 4.89
C ASP A 1012 12.92 12.40 4.96
N LEU A 1013 11.64 12.41 5.37
CA LEU A 1013 10.80 11.22 5.38
C LEU A 1013 10.65 10.62 3.97
N GLN A 1014 10.38 11.45 2.97
CA GLN A 1014 10.17 10.99 1.60
C GLN A 1014 11.46 10.39 1.03
N SER A 1015 12.59 11.05 1.22
CA SER A 1015 13.92 10.55 0.82
C SER A 1015 14.25 9.23 1.53
N TYR A 1016 14.10 9.16 2.86
CA TYR A 1016 14.32 7.92 3.63
C TYR A 1016 13.43 6.76 3.15
N LEU A 1017 12.14 7.01 2.87
CA LEU A 1017 11.22 5.97 2.41
C LEU A 1017 11.49 5.53 0.96
N VAL A 1018 11.91 6.44 0.06
CA VAL A 1018 12.37 6.07 -1.29
C VAL A 1018 13.60 5.17 -1.20
N ASP A 1019 14.64 5.61 -0.49
CA ASP A 1019 15.91 4.88 -0.44
C ASP A 1019 15.79 3.56 0.34
N GLN A 1020 15.02 3.49 1.42
CA GLN A 1020 14.77 2.23 2.15
C GLN A 1020 13.98 1.21 1.35
N VAL A 1021 12.95 1.61 0.60
CA VAL A 1021 12.23 0.68 -0.28
C VAL A 1021 13.14 0.21 -1.40
N GLN A 1022 13.89 1.13 -2.01
CA GLN A 1022 14.77 0.84 -3.14
C GLN A 1022 15.96 -0.04 -2.76
N GLN A 1023 16.57 0.15 -1.59
CA GLN A 1023 17.64 -0.71 -1.06
C GLN A 1023 17.21 -2.18 -0.99
N VAL A 1024 15.95 -2.46 -0.58
CA VAL A 1024 15.42 -3.83 -0.57
C VAL A 1024 15.34 -4.41 -1.98
N TYR A 1025 14.85 -3.67 -2.99
CA TYR A 1025 14.79 -4.16 -4.37
C TYR A 1025 16.18 -4.32 -5.01
N GLN A 1026 17.10 -3.37 -4.78
CA GLN A 1026 18.47 -3.42 -5.29
C GLN A 1026 19.26 -4.60 -4.69
N SER A 1027 19.09 -4.90 -3.39
CA SER A 1027 19.71 -6.07 -2.74
C SER A 1027 19.35 -7.42 -3.40
N GLN A 1028 18.29 -7.46 -4.20
CA GLN A 1028 17.76 -8.66 -4.89
C GLN A 1028 17.94 -8.59 -6.42
N GLY A 1029 18.74 -7.64 -6.92
CA GLY A 1029 19.00 -7.47 -8.35
C GLY A 1029 17.74 -7.07 -9.14
N VAL A 1030 16.92 -6.17 -8.58
CA VAL A 1030 15.75 -5.60 -9.24
C VAL A 1030 15.92 -4.09 -9.37
N GLY A 1031 15.99 -3.59 -10.60
CA GLY A 1031 15.89 -2.17 -10.90
C GLY A 1031 14.44 -1.69 -10.93
N ILE A 1032 14.10 -0.73 -10.09
CA ILE A 1032 12.86 0.06 -10.15
C ILE A 1032 13.27 1.54 -10.18
N HIS A 1033 12.60 2.37 -10.98
CA HIS A 1033 12.83 3.80 -10.96
C HIS A 1033 12.11 4.45 -9.77
N ASP A 1034 12.85 5.19 -8.93
CA ASP A 1034 12.39 5.95 -7.75
C ASP A 1034 11.02 6.65 -7.95
N LYS A 1035 10.72 7.20 -9.15
CA LYS A 1035 9.45 7.91 -9.46
C LYS A 1035 8.19 7.08 -9.23
N HIS A 1036 8.28 5.75 -9.27
CA HIS A 1036 7.18 4.86 -8.95
C HIS A 1036 6.89 4.80 -7.45
N ILE A 1037 7.93 4.80 -6.61
CA ILE A 1037 7.82 4.84 -5.15
C ILE A 1037 7.28 6.22 -4.72
N GLU A 1038 7.80 7.30 -5.31
CA GLU A 1038 7.34 8.69 -5.13
C GLU A 1038 5.81 8.84 -5.35
N ILE A 1039 5.23 8.15 -6.33
CA ILE A 1039 3.78 8.16 -6.57
C ILE A 1039 2.98 7.51 -5.43
N ILE A 1040 3.48 6.43 -4.82
CA ILE A 1040 2.83 5.77 -3.68
C ILE A 1040 2.94 6.66 -2.44
N LEU A 1041 4.13 7.19 -2.17
CA LEU A 1041 4.38 8.08 -1.03
C LEU A 1041 3.55 9.38 -1.10
N ARG A 1042 3.38 9.95 -2.29
CA ARG A 1042 2.45 11.06 -2.56
C ARG A 1042 1.04 10.77 -2.04
N GLN A 1043 0.52 9.56 -2.23
CA GLN A 1043 -0.81 9.18 -1.73
C GLN A 1043 -0.82 8.85 -0.23
N MET A 1044 0.27 8.30 0.32
CA MET A 1044 0.41 8.04 1.76
C MET A 1044 0.47 9.33 2.60
N LEU A 1045 0.96 10.44 2.03
CA LEU A 1045 1.04 11.77 2.65
C LEU A 1045 -0.05 12.76 2.15
N ARG A 1046 -1.07 12.27 1.42
CA ARG A 1046 -2.14 13.10 0.82
C ARG A 1046 -3.12 13.73 1.84
N ARG A 1047 -3.15 13.24 3.08
CA ARG A 1047 -4.08 13.71 4.13
C ARG A 1047 -3.34 14.48 5.22
N VAL A 1048 -3.94 15.60 5.64
CA VAL A 1048 -3.51 16.38 6.81
C VAL A 1048 -4.53 16.24 7.94
N GLN A 1049 -4.10 16.40 9.20
CA GLN A 1049 -4.96 16.37 10.38
C GLN A 1049 -5.03 17.75 11.02
N VAL A 1050 -6.24 18.30 11.10
CA VAL A 1050 -6.54 19.63 11.67
C VAL A 1050 -6.24 19.66 13.17
N GLU A 1051 -5.54 20.70 13.60
CA GLU A 1051 -5.22 20.99 15.01
C GLU A 1051 -6.09 22.11 15.57
N SER A 1052 -5.94 23.33 15.05
CA SER A 1052 -6.85 24.46 15.30
C SER A 1052 -7.74 24.71 14.08
N THR A 1053 -9.00 25.08 14.31
CA THR A 1053 -9.99 25.28 13.24
C THR A 1053 -9.79 26.58 12.47
N GLY A 1054 -9.25 27.61 13.13
CA GLY A 1054 -9.47 28.99 12.71
C GLY A 1054 -10.99 29.26 12.56
N ASP A 1055 -11.34 30.07 11.57
CA ASP A 1055 -12.74 30.38 11.21
C ASP A 1055 -13.38 29.35 10.25
N SER A 1056 -12.74 28.20 10.00
CA SER A 1056 -13.26 27.19 9.06
C SER A 1056 -14.34 26.26 9.64
N GLU A 1057 -15.10 25.60 8.75
CA GLU A 1057 -16.02 24.50 9.13
C GLU A 1057 -15.32 23.16 9.51
N TYR A 1058 -14.01 23.12 9.72
CA TYR A 1058 -13.32 21.87 10.07
C TYR A 1058 -13.40 21.53 11.57
N ILE A 1059 -13.35 20.24 11.91
CA ILE A 1059 -13.36 19.76 13.30
C ILE A 1059 -11.93 19.41 13.73
N PRO A 1060 -11.47 19.75 14.96
CA PRO A 1060 -10.17 19.31 15.47
C PRO A 1060 -10.00 17.78 15.40
N GLY A 1061 -8.83 17.33 14.94
CA GLY A 1061 -8.55 15.91 14.71
C GLY A 1061 -9.34 15.29 13.55
N GLN A 1062 -9.90 16.09 12.65
CA GLN A 1062 -10.40 15.63 11.35
C GLN A 1062 -9.23 15.44 10.40
N MET A 1063 -9.25 14.34 9.63
CA MET A 1063 -8.35 14.13 8.51
C MET A 1063 -9.03 14.64 7.24
N VAL A 1064 -8.35 15.48 6.47
CA VAL A 1064 -8.85 16.13 5.24
C VAL A 1064 -7.82 15.98 4.11
N ASP A 1065 -8.23 16.19 2.85
CA ASP A 1065 -7.27 16.22 1.73
C ASP A 1065 -6.38 17.46 1.85
N LYS A 1066 -5.06 17.32 1.60
CA LYS A 1066 -4.12 18.45 1.62
C LYS A 1066 -4.59 19.60 0.72
N PHE A 1067 -5.02 19.29 -0.51
CA PHE A 1067 -5.44 20.31 -1.47
C PHE A 1067 -6.75 20.96 -1.08
N GLN A 1068 -7.74 20.19 -0.60
CA GLN A 1068 -9.00 20.76 -0.10
C GLN A 1068 -8.80 21.68 1.12
N PHE A 1069 -7.81 21.37 1.97
CA PHE A 1069 -7.42 22.18 3.11
C PHE A 1069 -6.74 23.50 2.68
N GLN A 1070 -5.83 23.45 1.71
CA GLN A 1070 -5.24 24.65 1.09
C GLN A 1070 -6.35 25.50 0.43
N ASP A 1071 -7.17 24.90 -0.43
CA ASP A 1071 -8.33 25.53 -1.08
C ASP A 1071 -9.29 26.20 -0.09
N GLN A 1072 -9.37 25.74 1.17
CA GLN A 1072 -10.24 26.33 2.19
C GLN A 1072 -9.54 27.43 2.99
N ASN A 1073 -8.27 27.26 3.33
CA ASN A 1073 -7.47 28.32 3.97
C ASN A 1073 -7.33 29.54 3.07
N ASP A 1074 -7.08 29.35 1.77
CA ASP A 1074 -6.94 30.44 0.81
C ASP A 1074 -8.22 31.28 0.70
N LYS A 1075 -9.40 30.66 0.88
CA LYS A 1075 -10.70 31.37 0.97
C LYS A 1075 -10.85 32.14 2.27
N VAL A 1076 -10.57 31.51 3.41
CA VAL A 1076 -10.67 32.15 4.73
C VAL A 1076 -9.72 33.35 4.82
N LEU A 1077 -8.50 33.23 4.28
CA LEU A 1077 -7.54 34.33 4.15
C LEU A 1077 -8.02 35.44 3.19
N ALA A 1078 -8.66 35.09 2.07
CA ALA A 1078 -9.26 36.08 1.16
C ALA A 1078 -10.50 36.78 1.76
N GLU A 1079 -11.20 36.13 2.69
CA GLU A 1079 -12.30 36.69 3.49
C GLU A 1079 -11.79 37.46 4.74
N GLY A 1080 -10.51 37.33 5.09
CA GLY A 1080 -9.84 38.05 6.19
C GLY A 1080 -9.93 37.39 7.57
N GLY A 1081 -10.31 36.11 7.64
CA GLY A 1081 -10.39 35.34 8.89
C GLY A 1081 -9.10 34.58 9.25
N GLU A 1082 -9.10 33.93 10.42
CA GLU A 1082 -7.97 33.12 10.89
C GLU A 1082 -7.89 31.77 10.15
N PRO A 1083 -6.75 31.43 9.53
CA PRO A 1083 -6.59 30.17 8.79
C PRO A 1083 -6.53 28.95 9.73
N THR A 1084 -7.00 27.81 9.22
CA THR A 1084 -6.90 26.52 9.92
C THR A 1084 -5.45 26.04 10.00
N THR A 1085 -5.04 25.50 11.14
CA THR A 1085 -3.73 24.82 11.28
C THR A 1085 -3.89 23.30 11.23
N ALA A 1086 -2.97 22.61 10.57
CA ALA A 1086 -2.98 21.15 10.46
C ALA A 1086 -1.56 20.60 10.34
N LYS A 1087 -1.35 19.38 10.84
CA LYS A 1087 -0.10 18.63 10.65
C LYS A 1087 -0.25 17.57 9.54
N PRO A 1088 0.81 17.29 8.75
CA PRO A 1088 0.81 16.17 7.81
C PRO A 1088 0.68 14.84 8.58
N VAL A 1089 0.06 13.82 7.95
CA VAL A 1089 -0.05 12.49 8.56
C VAL A 1089 0.35 11.42 7.55
N LEU A 1090 1.37 10.63 7.90
CA LEU A 1090 1.74 9.42 7.18
C LEU A 1090 0.69 8.33 7.39
N LEU A 1091 0.03 7.91 6.31
CA LEU A 1091 -0.97 6.84 6.33
C LEU A 1091 -0.49 5.62 5.52
N GLY A 1092 -0.42 4.46 6.18
CA GLY A 1092 -0.21 3.18 5.51
C GLY A 1092 -1.24 2.89 4.43
N ILE A 1093 -0.84 2.23 3.34
CA ILE A 1093 -1.64 2.06 2.12
C ILE A 1093 -3.03 1.43 2.35
N THR A 1094 -3.21 0.53 3.33
CA THR A 1094 -4.54 0.00 3.69
C THR A 1094 -5.44 1.07 4.28
N ARG A 1095 -4.90 2.00 5.10
CA ARG A 1095 -5.68 3.08 5.72
C ARG A 1095 -5.93 4.24 4.76
N ALA A 1096 -4.98 4.56 3.89
CA ALA A 1096 -5.13 5.59 2.87
C ALA A 1096 -6.17 5.20 1.80
N SER A 1097 -6.14 3.97 1.28
CA SER A 1097 -7.14 3.49 0.29
C SER A 1097 -8.58 3.43 0.82
N LEU A 1098 -8.76 3.21 2.13
CA LEU A 1098 -10.05 3.31 2.83
C LEU A 1098 -10.53 4.76 3.08
N LEU A 1099 -9.69 5.75 2.77
CA LEU A 1099 -9.95 7.19 2.83
C LEU A 1099 -9.80 7.82 1.43
N THR A 1100 -10.15 7.09 0.38
CA THR A 1100 -10.36 7.61 -0.99
C THR A 1100 -11.69 8.36 -1.08
N ASP A 1101 -11.80 9.30 -2.03
CA ASP A 1101 -12.99 10.15 -2.14
C ASP A 1101 -14.19 9.41 -2.78
N SER A 1102 -13.92 8.40 -3.64
CA SER A 1102 -14.96 7.49 -4.15
C SER A 1102 -15.32 6.42 -3.12
N PHE A 1103 -16.52 6.51 -2.54
CA PHE A 1103 -17.03 5.46 -1.66
C PHE A 1103 -17.30 4.14 -2.41
N LEU A 1104 -17.58 4.18 -3.72
CA LEU A 1104 -17.71 2.98 -4.56
C LEU A 1104 -16.36 2.25 -4.69
N SER A 1105 -15.28 3.00 -4.88
CA SER A 1105 -13.92 2.44 -4.90
C SER A 1105 -13.57 1.80 -3.57
N ALA A 1106 -13.68 2.54 -2.46
CA ALA A 1106 -13.38 2.06 -1.11
C ALA A 1106 -14.23 0.83 -0.72
N ALA A 1107 -15.53 0.82 -1.03
CA ALA A 1107 -16.43 -0.29 -0.72
C ALA A 1107 -16.04 -1.61 -1.42
N SER A 1108 -15.43 -1.52 -2.61
CA SER A 1108 -14.90 -2.67 -3.36
C SER A 1108 -13.53 -3.16 -2.86
N PHE A 1109 -12.80 -2.32 -2.11
CA PHE A 1109 -11.56 -2.70 -1.43
C PHE A 1109 -11.88 -3.58 -0.23
N GLN A 1110 -12.10 -3.00 0.96
CA GLN A 1110 -12.30 -3.73 2.21
C GLN A 1110 -13.35 -3.04 3.08
N GLU A 1111 -13.78 -3.73 4.15
CA GLU A 1111 -14.70 -3.19 5.15
C GLU A 1111 -15.98 -2.57 4.56
N THR A 1112 -16.48 -3.14 3.46
CA THR A 1112 -17.61 -2.68 2.64
C THR A 1112 -18.79 -2.15 3.47
N THR A 1113 -19.17 -2.86 4.53
CA THR A 1113 -20.24 -2.45 5.45
C THR A 1113 -19.94 -1.13 6.16
N ARG A 1114 -18.71 -0.89 6.64
CA ARG A 1114 -18.32 0.37 7.31
C ARG A 1114 -18.32 1.53 6.31
N VAL A 1115 -17.73 1.33 5.13
CA VAL A 1115 -17.69 2.35 4.07
C VAL A 1115 -19.11 2.78 3.69
N LEU A 1116 -20.00 1.83 3.39
CA LEU A 1116 -21.38 2.13 3.02
C LEU A 1116 -22.18 2.74 4.18
N THR A 1117 -21.95 2.34 5.44
CA THR A 1117 -22.58 3.01 6.60
C THR A 1117 -22.12 4.46 6.73
N GLN A 1118 -20.82 4.75 6.56
CA GLN A 1118 -20.30 6.12 6.64
C GLN A 1118 -20.84 6.98 5.51
N ALA A 1119 -20.78 6.49 4.27
CA ALA A 1119 -21.32 7.18 3.08
C ALA A 1119 -22.82 7.47 3.19
N ALA A 1120 -23.61 6.54 3.75
CA ALA A 1120 -25.04 6.75 3.99
C ALA A 1120 -25.29 7.84 5.05
N VAL A 1121 -24.56 7.82 6.18
CA VAL A 1121 -24.72 8.83 7.25
C VAL A 1121 -24.28 10.23 6.79
N SER A 1122 -23.25 10.33 5.96
CA SER A 1122 -22.77 11.61 5.42
C SER A 1122 -23.44 12.05 4.12
N GLY A 1123 -24.40 11.28 3.58
CA GLY A 1123 -25.05 11.58 2.29
C GLY A 1123 -24.07 11.70 1.12
N ALA A 1124 -22.99 10.92 1.12
CA ALA A 1124 -21.88 11.07 0.18
C ALA A 1124 -22.32 10.88 -1.27
N GLN A 1125 -21.86 11.77 -2.15
CA GLN A 1125 -22.07 11.70 -3.60
C GLN A 1125 -20.76 11.28 -4.28
N ASP A 1126 -20.85 10.35 -5.23
CA ASP A 1126 -19.70 9.86 -5.99
C ASP A 1126 -19.71 10.49 -7.40
N PHE A 1127 -18.68 11.27 -7.71
CA PHE A 1127 -18.55 12.01 -8.97
C PHE A 1127 -17.95 11.16 -10.11
N LEU A 1128 -17.63 9.89 -9.84
CA LEU A 1128 -17.14 8.90 -10.80
C LEU A 1128 -15.81 9.30 -11.47
N THR A 1129 -14.85 9.84 -10.72
CA THR A 1129 -13.65 10.50 -11.27
C THR A 1129 -12.38 9.65 -11.29
N GLY A 1130 -12.37 8.50 -10.62
CA GLY A 1130 -11.34 7.47 -10.74
C GLY A 1130 -11.72 6.37 -11.74
N LEU A 1131 -10.88 5.33 -11.80
CA LEU A 1131 -10.99 4.25 -12.78
C LEU A 1131 -12.04 3.19 -12.42
N LYS A 1132 -12.21 2.91 -11.12
CA LYS A 1132 -12.79 1.67 -10.62
C LYS A 1132 -14.30 1.72 -10.53
N GLU A 1133 -14.81 2.84 -10.03
CA GLU A 1133 -16.18 3.30 -10.13
C GLU A 1133 -16.75 3.16 -11.56
N ASN A 1134 -16.00 3.58 -12.57
CA ASN A 1134 -16.41 3.49 -13.98
C ASN A 1134 -16.43 2.05 -14.49
N VAL A 1135 -15.43 1.21 -14.13
CA VAL A 1135 -15.44 -0.24 -14.43
C VAL A 1135 -16.61 -0.97 -13.74
N ILE A 1136 -16.93 -0.58 -12.50
CA ILE A 1136 -18.05 -1.10 -11.71
C ILE A 1136 -19.40 -0.79 -12.39
N ILE A 1137 -19.57 0.45 -12.87
CA ILE A 1137 -20.80 0.92 -13.54
C ILE A 1137 -20.88 0.45 -15.00
N GLY A 1138 -19.75 0.18 -15.65
CA GLY A 1138 -19.68 -0.14 -17.09
C GLY A 1138 -19.55 1.10 -17.99
N ARG A 1139 -18.91 2.16 -17.50
CA ARG A 1139 -18.52 3.36 -18.27
C ARG A 1139 -17.05 3.29 -18.71
N LEU A 1140 -16.69 4.12 -19.68
CA LEU A 1140 -15.29 4.36 -20.04
C LEU A 1140 -14.53 4.94 -18.85
N ILE A 1141 -13.25 4.58 -18.73
CA ILE A 1141 -12.37 5.09 -17.67
C ILE A 1141 -11.82 6.49 -18.00
N PRO A 1142 -11.56 7.34 -17.00
CA PRO A 1142 -10.98 8.68 -17.20
C PRO A 1142 -9.48 8.68 -17.56
N ALA A 1143 -8.80 7.54 -17.53
CA ALA A 1143 -7.47 7.40 -18.12
C ALA A 1143 -7.59 6.93 -19.58
N ARG A 1144 -7.36 7.83 -20.52
CA ARG A 1144 -7.37 7.55 -21.96
C ARG A 1144 -6.29 8.37 -22.64
N VAL A 1145 -5.32 7.68 -23.24
CA VAL A 1145 -4.37 8.30 -24.16
C VAL A 1145 -5.10 8.68 -25.46
N GLU A 1146 -4.82 9.86 -25.99
CA GLU A 1146 -5.35 10.27 -27.29
C GLU A 1146 -4.63 9.50 -28.41
N ILE A 1147 -5.40 8.77 -29.20
CA ILE A 1147 -4.90 8.00 -30.34
C ILE A 1147 -5.30 8.72 -31.63
N PRO A 1148 -4.38 8.94 -32.60
CA PRO A 1148 -4.70 9.56 -33.88
C PRO A 1148 -5.89 8.89 -34.60
N GLY A 1149 -6.77 9.70 -35.21
CA GLY A 1149 -7.99 9.22 -35.87
C GLY A 1149 -9.11 8.72 -34.93
N MET A 1150 -8.83 8.52 -33.64
CA MET A 1150 -9.81 8.00 -32.68
C MET A 1150 -10.96 9.00 -32.42
N GLU A 1151 -10.70 10.31 -32.52
CA GLU A 1151 -11.76 11.33 -32.45
C GLU A 1151 -12.79 11.22 -33.58
N GLU A 1152 -12.36 10.90 -34.79
CA GLU A 1152 -13.25 10.81 -35.95
C GLU A 1152 -14.26 9.67 -35.81
N LEU A 1153 -13.87 8.61 -35.09
CA LEU A 1153 -14.72 7.48 -34.76
C LEU A 1153 -15.58 7.71 -33.50
N LEU A 1154 -15.30 8.76 -32.70
CA LEU A 1154 -16.19 9.23 -31.62
C LEU A 1154 -17.30 10.15 -32.13
N LYS A 1155 -17.08 10.86 -33.25
CA LYS A 1155 -18.13 11.64 -33.92
C LYS A 1155 -19.29 10.68 -34.24
N PRO A 1156 -20.54 10.94 -33.79
CA PRO A 1156 -21.64 10.03 -34.04
C PRO A 1156 -21.87 9.92 -35.54
N GLN A 1157 -21.78 8.70 -36.08
CA GLN A 1157 -22.08 8.46 -37.49
C GLN A 1157 -23.51 8.95 -37.77
N PRO A 1158 -23.74 9.72 -38.85
CA PRO A 1158 -25.09 10.13 -39.19
C PRO A 1158 -25.94 8.88 -39.35
N ALA A 1159 -27.05 8.79 -38.61
CA ALA A 1159 -27.93 7.64 -38.66
C ALA A 1159 -28.26 7.36 -40.14
N PRO A 1160 -28.01 6.14 -40.64
CA PRO A 1160 -28.16 5.85 -42.07
C PRO A 1160 -29.60 6.18 -42.44
N ALA A 1161 -29.76 7.15 -43.34
CA ALA A 1161 -31.08 7.65 -43.70
C ALA A 1161 -31.92 6.47 -44.16
N ILE A 1162 -32.93 6.11 -43.36
CA ILE A 1162 -33.86 5.04 -43.71
C ILE A 1162 -34.63 5.56 -44.90
N ALA A 1163 -34.14 5.22 -46.09
CA ALA A 1163 -34.83 5.46 -47.34
C ALA A 1163 -36.22 4.86 -47.17
N ALA A 1164 -37.23 5.72 -47.15
CA ALA A 1164 -38.60 5.34 -46.85
C ALA A 1164 -39.15 4.52 -48.03
N VAL A 1165 -38.81 3.22 -48.04
CA VAL A 1165 -39.40 2.23 -48.92
C VAL A 1165 -40.87 2.15 -48.53
N SER A 1166 -41.68 2.95 -49.23
CA SER A 1166 -43.12 2.99 -49.08
C SER A 1166 -43.68 1.55 -49.11
N PRO A 1167 -44.54 1.15 -48.16
CA PRO A 1167 -45.20 -0.16 -48.18
C PRO A 1167 -46.32 -0.20 -49.23
N GLY A 1168 -46.01 0.20 -50.46
CA GLY A 1168 -46.91 0.17 -51.61
C GLY A 1168 -47.03 -1.24 -52.16
N GLY A 1169 -48.10 -1.95 -51.78
CA GLY A 1169 -48.50 -3.20 -52.46
C GLY A 1169 -48.79 -4.42 -51.57
N TRP A 1170 -49.31 -4.25 -50.35
CA TRP A 1170 -49.80 -5.39 -49.53
C TRP A 1170 -51.26 -5.27 -49.03
N LEU A 1171 -52.04 -4.39 -49.63
CA LEU A 1171 -53.51 -4.34 -49.55
C LEU A 1171 -54.04 -3.91 -50.94
N GLY A 1172 -54.82 -4.75 -51.62
CA GLY A 1172 -55.35 -4.35 -52.95
C GLY A 1172 -55.90 -5.42 -53.91
N ALA A 1173 -56.14 -6.67 -53.49
CA ALA A 1173 -56.93 -7.67 -54.24
C ALA A 1173 -57.43 -8.76 -53.28
#